data_AF-A0A3M7FGP5-F1
#
_entry.id   AF-A0A3M7FGP5-F1
#
_cell.length_a   1.000
_cell.length_b   1.000
_cell.length_c   1.000
_cell.angle_alpha   90.00
_cell.angle_beta   90.00
_cell.angle_gamma   90.00
#
_symmetry.space_group_name_H-M   'P 1'
#
loop_
_entity.id
_entity.type
_entity.pdbx_description
1 polymer ?
#
loop_
_entity_poly.entity_id
_entity_poly.type
_entity_poly.pdbx_seq_one_letter_code
_entity_poly.pdbx_strand_id
1 'polypeptide(L)'
;MQLSPRELDKLVITQVGSQAQRRLARGVRLNHTEALSLIAHVLHELIRDGHHSVADLMALGSTLLGRRHVLPSVPHTLAELQVEGTFRMGTYLVTVHNPIASDNGDLARALYGSFIPIPTQEQHDSLFPWPPQEGLEAYSADKMPGAVVTVKGKDGRVELNKGRKRISLKVTSRGDRPVQVGSHYHFCEANPKLEFDRVRARGYRLDIAAGTSVRFEPGDSKTVVLVQIAGNQVIRGGNGLASGNIHDNAVAQTMLQRMQAGGFLHREEPAADQTLEPFSMAREDYVGIYGPTTGDRVRLGSTDLWIKVEKDLTVPGDECTFGGGKTVRDGMGQMVGIPDASCLDTVITNALIVDWSGIYKADIGIKNAMIVGIGKAGNPDVMAGVHPDMIVGSNTDVVAAEGKIVTYGGFDSHIHFICPQQAYEAIASGITTFLGGGTGPSTGTNATTCTPSASHIASMLQATDGLPVNVGITGKGNDSDPVPLREQSEAGVCGLKLHEDWGSTPAAIDACLSVCDEHDIQCLIHTDTLNESGFVETTVEAFKNRTIHTYHTEGAGGGHAPDIISVVEHENVLPSSTNPTRPFTGNTLDEHLDMLMVCHHLSRNIPEDVAFAESRIRAETIAAEDVLHDLGAISMMSSDSQAMGRCGEVILRTWNTAHKNKVQRGPLKEDQGTDADNARVKRYVSKYTINPAIAQGMGHLIGSIEVGKLADLVLWAPSSFGAKPAQVMKGGVIACAQMGDPNASIPTVEPVVMRSMFGSMSPLNSIAWVSKASIDSGNVEKYKLKKRVEAVTGCRKIGKGSMKWNDSKPKMKVDPERYDPLRSVHTMTGMLFVNSAKSDFKQLNRLLVYLRDWEYGDFDSFHLVTTKQPEDLNEPGEGFEHPHDVEPTRAGLDADPPNAWKGASITDVEEYVLRVANDPGPKGVNTSIYLLWDDRGVDELSVIIGERRFDDESDQLTNEFNRVRCPWDCAYSMWCNLDIANMDFEDYTDQDVGRDQDGWYTYDIENIPPDISEENQQRRREALEKLEREGKA
;
A
#
# COMPACT_ATOMS: atom_id res chain seq x y z
N MET A 1 -4.56 40.99 -19.76
CA MET A 1 -4.70 39.55 -20.02
C MET A 1 -6.13 39.07 -19.81
N GLN A 2 -6.86 39.49 -18.76
CA GLN A 2 -8.25 39.04 -18.53
C GLN A 2 -8.37 37.50 -18.56
N LEU A 3 -7.41 36.80 -17.94
CA LEU A 3 -7.34 35.33 -17.98
C LEU A 3 -8.53 34.74 -17.24
N SER A 4 -9.28 33.89 -17.94
CA SER A 4 -10.29 33.02 -17.35
C SER A 4 -9.63 31.84 -16.60
N PRO A 5 -10.35 31.18 -15.67
CA PRO A 5 -9.81 30.03 -14.94
C PRO A 5 -9.25 28.92 -15.84
N ARG A 6 -9.94 28.60 -16.95
CA ARG A 6 -9.44 27.61 -17.93
C ARG A 6 -8.12 28.02 -18.57
N GLU A 7 -7.89 29.32 -18.81
CA GLU A 7 -6.62 29.79 -19.39
C GLU A 7 -5.47 29.65 -18.39
N LEU A 8 -5.74 29.80 -17.09
CA LEU A 8 -4.76 29.50 -16.03
C LEU A 8 -4.44 28.00 -15.99
N ASP A 9 -5.44 27.13 -16.09
CA ASP A 9 -5.25 25.67 -16.16
C ASP A 9 -4.39 25.26 -17.37
N LYS A 10 -4.66 25.83 -18.56
CA LYS A 10 -3.83 25.57 -19.75
C LYS A 10 -2.38 26.05 -19.59
N LEU A 11 -2.16 27.15 -18.86
CA LEU A 11 -0.80 27.61 -18.54
C LEU A 11 -0.06 26.65 -17.61
N VAL A 12 -0.74 26.06 -16.62
CA VAL A 12 -0.15 25.07 -15.70
C VAL A 12 0.37 23.86 -16.47
N ILE A 13 -0.46 23.23 -17.31
CA ILE A 13 -0.01 22.05 -18.09
C ILE A 13 1.05 22.41 -19.11
N THR A 14 0.99 23.60 -19.70
CA THR A 14 2.02 24.11 -20.61
C THR A 14 3.37 24.24 -19.92
N GLN A 15 3.39 24.72 -18.66
CA GLN A 15 4.62 24.82 -17.88
C GLN A 15 5.25 23.45 -17.60
N VAL A 16 4.43 22.45 -17.27
CA VAL A 16 4.88 21.06 -17.07
C VAL A 16 5.36 20.46 -18.40
N GLY A 17 4.65 20.68 -19.50
CA GLY A 17 5.04 20.23 -20.84
C GLY A 17 6.37 20.82 -21.30
N SER A 18 6.59 22.11 -21.08
CA SER A 18 7.87 22.77 -21.36
C SER A 18 9.02 22.26 -20.48
N GLN A 19 8.75 21.92 -19.21
CA GLN A 19 9.71 21.23 -18.35
C GLN A 19 10.05 19.83 -18.89
N ALA A 20 9.04 19.09 -19.36
CA ALA A 20 9.21 17.77 -19.95
C ALA A 20 10.02 17.83 -21.26
N GLN A 21 9.82 18.84 -22.12
CA GLN A 21 10.66 19.04 -23.31
C GLN A 21 12.13 19.23 -22.94
N ARG A 22 12.44 20.01 -21.90
CA ARG A 22 13.82 20.21 -21.40
C ARG A 22 14.43 18.94 -20.78
N ARG A 23 13.61 18.08 -20.20
CA ARG A 23 14.02 16.76 -19.68
C ARG A 23 14.31 15.80 -20.82
N LEU A 24 13.39 15.70 -21.78
CA LEU A 24 13.53 14.88 -22.98
C LEU A 24 14.80 15.25 -23.78
N ALA A 25 15.04 16.54 -23.98
CA ALA A 25 16.19 17.03 -24.76
C ALA A 25 17.56 16.65 -24.16
N ARG A 26 17.63 16.31 -22.86
CA ARG A 26 18.86 15.86 -22.19
C ARG A 26 18.88 14.35 -21.88
N GLY A 27 18.00 13.56 -22.50
CA GLY A 27 18.00 12.10 -22.38
C GLY A 27 17.17 11.53 -21.23
N VAL A 28 16.34 12.33 -20.54
CA VAL A 28 15.48 11.79 -19.48
C VAL A 28 14.31 11.03 -20.11
N ARG A 29 14.14 9.76 -19.72
CA ARG A 29 12.93 8.98 -20.03
C ARG A 29 11.77 9.51 -19.21
N LEU A 30 10.76 10.05 -19.89
CA LEU A 30 9.64 10.74 -19.26
C LEU A 30 8.72 9.76 -18.52
N ASN A 31 8.24 10.16 -17.36
CA ASN A 31 7.16 9.44 -16.66
C ASN A 31 5.79 9.79 -17.27
N HIS A 32 4.71 9.20 -16.74
CA HIS A 32 3.34 9.40 -17.21
C HIS A 32 2.96 10.90 -17.27
N THR A 33 3.19 11.63 -16.17
CA THR A 33 2.80 13.05 -16.04
C THR A 33 3.54 13.92 -17.07
N GLU A 34 4.82 13.65 -17.25
CA GLU A 34 5.69 14.40 -18.16
C GLU A 34 5.36 14.12 -19.63
N ALA A 35 5.18 12.84 -19.99
CA ALA A 35 4.83 12.44 -21.35
C ALA A 35 3.48 13.02 -21.76
N LEU A 36 2.47 12.89 -20.88
CA LEU A 36 1.14 13.47 -21.07
C LEU A 36 1.21 14.99 -21.24
N SER A 37 1.90 15.68 -20.32
CA SER A 37 1.98 17.15 -20.37
C SER A 37 2.73 17.65 -21.59
N LEU A 38 3.77 16.93 -22.04
CA LEU A 38 4.49 17.27 -23.26
C LEU A 38 3.59 17.15 -24.48
N ILE A 39 2.89 16.03 -24.63
CA ILE A 39 1.99 15.80 -25.76
C ILE A 39 0.88 16.85 -25.76
N ALA A 40 0.24 17.08 -24.60
CA ALA A 40 -0.79 18.09 -24.45
C ALA A 40 -0.29 19.50 -24.81
N HIS A 41 0.91 19.87 -24.34
CA HIS A 41 1.53 21.16 -24.65
C HIS A 41 1.78 21.34 -26.15
N VAL A 42 2.41 20.36 -26.80
CA VAL A 42 2.68 20.41 -28.25
C VAL A 42 1.37 20.49 -29.04
N LEU A 43 0.34 19.74 -28.65
CA LEU A 43 -0.98 19.84 -29.28
C LEU A 43 -1.58 21.23 -29.13
N HIS A 44 -1.51 21.86 -27.96
CA HIS A 44 -1.99 23.24 -27.78
C HIS A 44 -1.26 24.25 -28.68
N GLU A 45 0.06 24.11 -28.86
CA GLU A 45 0.83 24.95 -29.79
C GLU A 45 0.39 24.73 -31.26
N LEU A 46 0.24 23.47 -31.68
CA LEU A 46 -0.21 23.16 -33.04
C LEU A 46 -1.65 23.61 -33.31
N ILE A 47 -2.53 23.57 -32.30
CA ILE A 47 -3.87 24.15 -32.35
C ILE A 47 -3.77 25.67 -32.55
N ARG A 48 -2.87 26.33 -31.79
CA ARG A 48 -2.69 27.78 -31.82
C ARG A 48 -2.21 28.28 -33.18
N ASP A 49 -1.38 27.52 -33.90
CA ASP A 49 -0.98 27.87 -35.27
C ASP A 49 -2.14 27.83 -36.27
N GLY A 50 -3.11 26.96 -36.03
CA GLY A 50 -4.34 26.86 -36.82
C GLY A 50 -4.13 26.32 -38.23
N HIS A 51 -3.12 25.46 -38.41
CA HIS A 51 -2.85 24.76 -39.68
C HIS A 51 -3.34 23.30 -39.70
N HIS A 52 -3.75 22.77 -38.55
CA HIS A 52 -4.15 21.37 -38.40
C HIS A 52 -5.64 21.27 -38.04
N SER A 53 -6.31 20.26 -38.59
CA SER A 53 -7.64 19.84 -38.14
C SER A 53 -7.54 19.00 -36.86
N VAL A 54 -8.68 18.73 -36.22
CA VAL A 54 -8.76 17.78 -35.09
C VAL A 54 -8.19 16.42 -35.49
N ALA A 55 -8.58 15.90 -36.66
CA ALA A 55 -8.14 14.59 -37.15
C ALA A 55 -6.61 14.54 -37.37
N ASP A 56 -6.01 15.61 -37.88
CA ASP A 56 -4.55 15.70 -38.05
C ASP A 56 -3.84 15.62 -36.69
N LEU A 57 -4.36 16.32 -35.69
CA LEU A 57 -3.78 16.35 -34.34
C LEU A 57 -3.95 15.03 -33.58
N MET A 58 -5.06 14.31 -33.79
CA MET A 58 -5.24 12.95 -33.28
C MET A 58 -4.14 12.02 -33.80
N ALA A 59 -3.81 12.12 -35.09
CA ALA A 59 -2.75 11.32 -35.72
C ALA A 59 -1.34 11.81 -35.33
N LEU A 60 -1.11 13.11 -35.21
CA LEU A 60 0.20 13.67 -34.87
C LEU A 60 0.59 13.36 -33.42
N GLY A 61 -0.36 13.42 -32.49
CA GLY A 61 -0.11 13.20 -31.07
C GLY A 61 0.51 11.84 -30.75
N SER A 62 0.18 10.79 -31.51
CA SER A 62 0.72 9.43 -31.34
C SER A 62 2.12 9.24 -31.95
N THR A 63 2.67 10.27 -32.59
CA THR A 63 4.01 10.22 -33.21
C THR A 63 5.08 10.98 -32.41
N LEU A 64 4.69 11.74 -31.39
CA LEU A 64 5.61 12.62 -30.67
C LEU A 64 6.62 11.82 -29.84
N LEU A 65 6.13 10.83 -29.08
CA LEU A 65 6.93 10.01 -28.19
C LEU A 65 6.82 8.53 -28.58
N GLY A 66 7.88 7.80 -28.28
CA GLY A 66 7.96 6.35 -28.48
C GLY A 66 8.42 5.66 -27.20
N ARG A 67 8.36 4.33 -27.15
CA ARG A 67 8.70 3.54 -25.94
C ARG A 67 10.07 3.89 -25.36
N ARG A 68 11.08 4.16 -26.19
CA ARG A 68 12.43 4.53 -25.71
C ARG A 68 12.50 5.88 -24.98
N HIS A 69 11.52 6.76 -25.19
CA HIS A 69 11.48 8.11 -24.63
C HIS A 69 10.81 8.20 -23.27
N VAL A 70 10.18 7.11 -22.83
CA VAL A 70 9.33 7.07 -21.64
C VAL A 70 9.69 5.90 -20.74
N LEU A 71 9.27 5.94 -19.49
CA LEU A 71 9.38 4.79 -18.58
C LEU A 71 8.49 3.63 -19.04
N PRO A 72 8.81 2.35 -18.71
CA PRO A 72 8.10 1.19 -19.24
C PRO A 72 6.61 1.13 -18.94
N SER A 73 6.19 1.75 -17.83
CA SER A 73 4.79 1.83 -17.42
C SER A 73 3.96 2.84 -18.21
N VAL A 74 4.57 3.78 -18.93
CA VAL A 74 3.86 4.87 -19.61
C VAL A 74 2.99 4.38 -20.77
N PRO A 75 3.43 3.48 -21.66
CA PRO A 75 2.57 2.93 -22.71
C PRO A 75 1.29 2.27 -22.19
N HIS A 76 1.33 1.70 -20.97
CA HIS A 76 0.16 1.08 -20.35
C HIS A 76 -0.72 2.10 -19.62
N THR A 77 -0.11 2.99 -18.84
CA THR A 77 -0.85 3.97 -18.02
C THR A 77 -1.41 5.14 -18.83
N LEU A 78 -0.80 5.48 -19.97
CA LEU A 78 -1.24 6.53 -20.89
C LEU A 78 -1.88 5.91 -22.14
N ALA A 79 -3.07 5.31 -21.97
CA ALA A 79 -3.81 4.69 -23.08
C ALA A 79 -4.55 5.73 -23.95
N GLU A 80 -4.93 6.87 -23.36
CA GLU A 80 -5.64 7.95 -24.02
C GLU A 80 -5.22 9.30 -23.41
N LEU A 81 -5.21 10.34 -24.23
CA LEU A 81 -4.97 11.72 -23.82
C LEU A 81 -5.97 12.65 -24.50
N GLN A 82 -6.53 13.60 -23.75
CA GLN A 82 -7.55 14.51 -24.25
C GLN A 82 -7.18 15.96 -23.98
N VAL A 83 -7.23 16.80 -25.01
CA VAL A 83 -7.04 18.25 -24.87
C VAL A 83 -8.12 19.02 -25.60
N GLU A 84 -8.46 20.19 -25.07
CA GLU A 84 -9.25 21.19 -25.78
C GLU A 84 -8.41 22.44 -25.99
N GLY A 85 -8.48 23.00 -27.20
CA GLY A 85 -7.85 24.26 -27.54
C GLY A 85 -8.68 25.08 -28.52
N THR A 86 -8.35 26.36 -28.65
CA THR A 86 -9.07 27.31 -29.51
C THR A 86 -8.51 27.26 -30.93
N PHE A 87 -9.15 26.47 -31.79
CA PHE A 87 -8.92 26.50 -33.23
C PHE A 87 -9.47 27.81 -33.84
N ARG A 88 -9.16 28.07 -35.11
CA ARG A 88 -9.70 29.22 -35.86
C ARG A 88 -11.25 29.29 -35.86
N MET A 89 -11.92 28.15 -35.68
CA MET A 89 -13.38 28.02 -35.67
C MET A 89 -13.99 27.92 -34.27
N GLY A 90 -13.19 28.00 -33.21
CA GLY A 90 -13.64 27.84 -31.82
C GLY A 90 -12.95 26.71 -31.08
N THR A 91 -13.47 26.36 -29.91
CA THR A 91 -12.91 25.31 -29.05
C THR A 91 -13.36 23.92 -29.51
N TYR A 92 -12.42 22.99 -29.66
CA TYR A 92 -12.69 21.60 -30.02
C TYR A 92 -11.83 20.65 -29.20
N LEU A 93 -12.38 19.46 -28.93
CA LEU A 93 -11.70 18.33 -28.32
C LEU A 93 -10.82 17.59 -29.33
N VAL A 94 -9.60 17.28 -28.91
CA VAL A 94 -8.68 16.35 -29.57
C VAL A 94 -8.41 15.20 -28.62
N THR A 95 -8.68 13.98 -29.06
CA THR A 95 -8.39 12.75 -28.32
C THR A 95 -7.31 11.96 -29.05
N VAL A 96 -6.16 11.77 -28.41
CA VAL A 96 -5.08 10.92 -28.91
C VAL A 96 -5.20 9.55 -28.25
N HIS A 97 -5.54 8.54 -29.03
CA HIS A 97 -5.57 7.15 -28.57
C HIS A 97 -4.18 6.53 -28.74
N ASN A 98 -3.75 5.75 -27.75
CA ASN A 98 -2.43 5.13 -27.66
C ASN A 98 -1.29 6.09 -28.04
N PRO A 99 -1.08 7.19 -27.28
CA PRO A 99 -0.10 8.21 -27.64
C PRO A 99 1.34 7.69 -27.76
N ILE A 100 1.65 6.53 -27.16
CA ILE A 100 2.93 5.84 -27.32
C ILE A 100 2.74 4.61 -28.23
N ALA A 101 2.67 4.83 -29.54
CA ALA A 101 2.31 3.80 -30.51
C ALA A 101 3.51 3.04 -31.13
N SER A 102 4.74 3.54 -30.96
CA SER A 102 5.94 3.00 -31.61
C SER A 102 7.16 2.98 -30.68
N ASP A 103 8.23 2.27 -31.07
CA ASP A 103 9.51 2.29 -30.33
C ASP A 103 10.19 3.65 -30.39
N ASN A 104 10.07 4.29 -31.56
CA ASN A 104 10.58 5.63 -31.85
C ASN A 104 9.47 6.67 -31.80
N GLY A 105 9.85 7.91 -31.57
CA GLY A 105 9.02 9.10 -31.70
C GLY A 105 9.77 10.14 -32.52
N ASP A 106 9.08 11.16 -32.99
CA ASP A 106 9.67 12.27 -33.75
C ASP A 106 10.04 13.40 -32.77
N LEU A 107 11.32 13.44 -32.37
CA LEU A 107 11.81 14.46 -31.44
C LEU A 107 11.74 15.90 -31.99
N ALA A 108 11.78 16.07 -33.32
CA ALA A 108 11.57 17.38 -33.90
C ALA A 108 10.15 17.89 -33.64
N ARG A 109 9.16 16.98 -33.68
CA ARG A 109 7.78 17.29 -33.29
C ARG A 109 7.59 17.40 -31.79
N ALA A 110 8.21 16.51 -30.99
CA ALA A 110 8.10 16.54 -29.53
C ALA A 110 8.67 17.85 -28.94
N LEU A 111 9.70 18.41 -29.56
CA LEU A 111 10.34 19.67 -29.17
C LEU A 111 9.76 20.88 -29.94
N TYR A 112 8.64 20.71 -30.65
CA TYR A 112 7.99 21.81 -31.37
C TYR A 112 7.66 22.99 -30.44
N GLY A 113 7.86 24.21 -30.92
CA GLY A 113 7.63 25.45 -30.15
C GLY A 113 8.64 25.75 -29.04
N SER A 114 9.52 24.80 -28.69
CA SER A 114 10.43 24.93 -27.54
C SER A 114 11.71 25.75 -27.82
N PHE A 115 12.10 25.87 -29.09
CA PHE A 115 13.40 26.41 -29.53
C PHE A 115 14.62 25.65 -28.98
N ILE A 116 14.44 24.45 -28.44
CA ILE A 116 15.53 23.58 -28.00
C ILE A 116 16.16 22.90 -29.23
N PRO A 117 17.50 22.78 -29.31
CA PRO A 117 18.16 22.06 -30.39
C PRO A 117 17.67 20.61 -30.49
N ILE A 118 17.31 20.19 -31.70
CA ILE A 118 16.90 18.81 -31.97
C ILE A 118 18.16 17.94 -31.99
N PRO A 119 18.23 16.87 -31.18
CA PRO A 119 19.37 15.95 -31.20
C PRO A 119 19.58 15.35 -32.61
N THR A 120 20.84 15.19 -33.04
CA THR A 120 21.14 14.38 -34.22
C THR A 120 20.76 12.91 -33.98
N GLN A 121 20.66 12.10 -35.04
CA GLN A 121 20.32 10.68 -34.86
C GLN A 121 21.30 9.94 -33.95
N GLU A 122 22.60 10.23 -34.05
CA GLU A 122 23.63 9.66 -33.18
C GLU A 122 23.45 10.09 -31.72
N GLN A 123 23.15 11.37 -31.47
CA GLN A 123 22.85 11.87 -30.13
C GLN A 123 21.56 11.24 -29.60
N HIS A 124 20.54 11.08 -30.45
CA HIS A 124 19.27 10.46 -30.11
C HIS A 124 19.45 9.02 -29.64
N ASP A 125 20.17 8.21 -30.40
CA ASP A 125 20.44 6.80 -30.06
C ASP A 125 21.34 6.67 -28.82
N SER A 126 22.26 7.63 -28.60
CA SER A 126 23.07 7.68 -27.39
C SER A 126 22.27 8.10 -26.14
N LEU A 127 21.34 9.04 -26.28
CA LEU A 127 20.51 9.53 -25.17
C LEU A 127 19.42 8.53 -24.81
N PHE A 128 18.89 7.80 -25.80
CA PHE A 128 17.79 6.85 -25.64
C PHE A 128 18.14 5.51 -26.32
N PRO A 129 19.06 4.72 -25.74
CA PRO A 129 19.44 3.43 -26.29
C PRO A 129 18.23 2.49 -26.38
N TRP A 130 18.20 1.67 -27.43
CA TRP A 130 17.13 0.69 -27.67
C TRP A 130 17.69 -0.64 -28.21
N PRO A 131 17.32 -1.81 -27.64
CA PRO A 131 16.43 -2.02 -26.49
C PRO A 131 16.90 -1.31 -25.21
N PRO A 132 16.01 -1.04 -24.23
CA PRO A 132 16.43 -0.36 -23.01
C PRO A 132 17.33 -1.29 -22.17
N GLN A 133 18.12 -0.71 -21.27
CA GLN A 133 19.06 -1.45 -20.42
C GLN A 133 18.38 -2.54 -19.57
N GLU A 134 17.15 -2.27 -19.13
CA GLU A 134 16.28 -3.17 -18.36
C GLU A 134 15.55 -4.24 -19.20
N GLY A 135 15.88 -4.36 -20.49
CA GLY A 135 15.31 -5.36 -21.39
C GLY A 135 13.88 -5.07 -21.87
N LEU A 136 13.39 -5.89 -22.81
CA LEU A 136 12.03 -5.74 -23.37
C LEU A 136 10.96 -6.33 -22.44
N GLU A 137 11.35 -7.23 -21.55
CA GLU A 137 10.52 -7.80 -20.49
C GLU A 137 10.00 -6.75 -19.52
N ALA A 138 10.65 -5.58 -19.39
CA ALA A 138 10.13 -4.46 -18.60
C ALA A 138 8.76 -3.95 -19.08
N TYR A 139 8.36 -4.26 -20.33
CA TYR A 139 7.05 -3.93 -20.90
C TYR A 139 6.03 -5.08 -20.82
N SER A 140 6.35 -6.18 -20.13
CA SER A 140 5.42 -7.31 -20.04
C SER A 140 4.14 -6.92 -19.29
N ALA A 141 3.00 -7.46 -19.73
CA ALA A 141 1.68 -7.05 -19.22
C ALA A 141 1.52 -7.28 -17.71
N ASP A 142 2.16 -8.31 -17.16
CA ASP A 142 2.19 -8.64 -15.74
C ASP A 142 3.10 -7.70 -14.92
N LYS A 143 4.11 -7.09 -15.55
CA LYS A 143 4.95 -6.05 -14.93
C LYS A 143 4.37 -4.64 -15.04
N MET A 144 3.18 -4.48 -15.61
CA MET A 144 2.52 -3.17 -15.66
C MET A 144 1.85 -2.80 -14.34
N PRO A 145 1.82 -1.50 -13.97
CA PRO A 145 1.10 -1.07 -12.79
C PRO A 145 -0.40 -1.38 -12.89
N GLY A 146 -0.98 -2.00 -11.87
CA GLY A 146 -2.40 -2.35 -11.90
C GLY A 146 -2.76 -3.56 -12.75
N ALA A 147 -1.78 -4.34 -13.20
CA ALA A 147 -1.99 -5.53 -14.03
C ALA A 147 -3.00 -6.51 -13.40
N VAL A 148 -3.82 -7.14 -14.24
CA VAL A 148 -4.78 -8.16 -13.83
C VAL A 148 -4.42 -9.49 -14.49
N VAL A 149 -4.28 -10.54 -13.69
CA VAL A 149 -4.06 -11.91 -14.15
C VAL A 149 -5.31 -12.72 -13.87
N THR A 150 -5.97 -13.15 -14.94
CA THR A 150 -7.19 -13.96 -14.90
C THR A 150 -6.89 -15.43 -14.63
N VAL A 151 -7.81 -16.11 -13.96
CA VAL A 151 -7.77 -17.58 -13.85
C VAL A 151 -7.93 -18.20 -15.25
N LYS A 152 -7.12 -19.22 -15.56
CA LYS A 152 -7.11 -19.92 -16.85
C LYS A 152 -7.73 -21.32 -16.77
N GLY A 153 -7.88 -22.01 -17.91
CA GLY A 153 -8.32 -23.41 -17.96
C GLY A 153 -9.84 -23.57 -17.91
N LYS A 154 -10.33 -24.59 -17.18
CA LYS A 154 -11.77 -24.87 -17.06
C LYS A 154 -12.57 -23.71 -16.43
N ASP A 155 -11.92 -22.94 -15.56
CA ASP A 155 -12.49 -21.77 -14.88
C ASP A 155 -12.15 -20.43 -15.58
N GLY A 156 -11.60 -20.50 -16.80
CA GLY A 156 -11.29 -19.34 -17.65
C GLY A 156 -12.50 -18.78 -18.42
N ARG A 157 -13.70 -19.28 -18.12
CA ARG A 157 -14.97 -18.77 -18.66
C ARG A 157 -15.97 -18.55 -17.53
N VAL A 158 -16.70 -17.45 -17.61
CA VAL A 158 -17.74 -17.12 -16.63
C VAL A 158 -19.10 -17.46 -17.23
N GLU A 159 -19.82 -18.39 -16.60
CA GLU A 159 -21.20 -18.73 -16.94
C GLU A 159 -22.16 -17.68 -16.36
N LEU A 160 -23.01 -17.09 -17.20
CA LEU A 160 -23.97 -16.07 -16.79
C LEU A 160 -25.37 -16.67 -16.60
N ASN A 161 -26.17 -16.07 -15.70
CA ASN A 161 -27.59 -16.41 -15.52
C ASN A 161 -27.82 -17.92 -15.24
N LYS A 162 -26.92 -18.53 -14.45
CA LYS A 162 -26.93 -19.96 -14.14
C LYS A 162 -28.28 -20.44 -13.61
N GLY A 163 -28.70 -21.63 -14.06
CA GLY A 163 -29.93 -22.31 -13.59
C GLY A 163 -31.26 -21.70 -14.04
N ARG A 164 -31.27 -20.68 -14.91
CA ARG A 164 -32.50 -20.05 -15.40
C ARG A 164 -33.04 -20.70 -16.68
N LYS A 165 -34.36 -20.65 -16.86
CA LYS A 165 -35.03 -21.14 -18.08
C LYS A 165 -34.64 -20.29 -19.29
N ARG A 166 -34.43 -20.94 -20.43
CA ARG A 166 -34.04 -20.29 -21.70
C ARG A 166 -35.00 -20.63 -22.82
N ILE A 167 -35.17 -19.69 -23.75
CA ILE A 167 -35.88 -19.88 -25.00
C ILE A 167 -35.09 -19.23 -26.13
N SER A 168 -35.28 -19.73 -27.35
CA SER A 168 -34.75 -19.13 -28.57
C SER A 168 -35.91 -18.63 -29.41
N LEU A 169 -35.82 -17.40 -29.90
CA LEU A 169 -36.83 -16.76 -30.75
C LEU A 169 -36.19 -16.11 -31.96
N LYS A 170 -36.82 -16.25 -33.13
CA LYS A 170 -36.45 -15.47 -34.30
C LYS A 170 -37.14 -14.10 -34.26
N VAL A 171 -36.35 -13.04 -34.39
CA VAL A 171 -36.81 -11.66 -34.28
C VAL A 171 -36.52 -10.95 -35.59
N THR A 172 -37.57 -10.41 -36.22
CA THR A 172 -37.46 -9.71 -37.50
C THR A 172 -37.84 -8.25 -37.34
N SER A 173 -36.95 -7.34 -37.77
CA SER A 173 -37.23 -5.92 -37.83
C SER A 173 -38.08 -5.59 -39.06
N ARG A 174 -39.30 -5.09 -38.82
CA ARG A 174 -40.18 -4.51 -39.84
C ARG A 174 -40.17 -2.98 -39.81
N GLY A 175 -39.25 -2.40 -39.03
CA GLY A 175 -39.07 -0.95 -38.91
C GLY A 175 -38.21 -0.40 -40.05
N ASP A 176 -38.25 0.92 -40.20
CA ASP A 176 -37.44 1.72 -41.13
C ASP A 176 -36.18 2.32 -40.47
N ARG A 177 -35.98 2.06 -39.17
CA ARG A 177 -34.87 2.55 -38.37
C ARG A 177 -34.27 1.41 -37.55
N PRO A 178 -32.97 1.51 -37.17
CA PRO A 178 -32.35 0.54 -36.30
C PRO A 178 -33.03 0.48 -34.94
N VAL A 179 -33.15 -0.74 -34.39
CA VAL A 179 -33.66 -1.00 -33.05
C VAL A 179 -32.58 -1.74 -32.26
N GLN A 180 -32.28 -1.28 -31.06
CA GLN A 180 -31.27 -1.91 -30.19
C GLN A 180 -31.91 -2.22 -28.83
N VAL A 181 -31.79 -3.47 -28.39
CA VAL A 181 -32.43 -3.98 -27.16
C VAL A 181 -31.35 -4.37 -26.17
N GLY A 182 -31.35 -3.72 -25.00
CA GLY A 182 -30.39 -3.97 -23.92
C GLY A 182 -30.65 -5.28 -23.17
N SER A 183 -29.61 -5.81 -22.53
CA SER A 183 -29.60 -7.13 -21.88
C SER A 183 -30.75 -7.35 -20.89
N HIS A 184 -31.09 -6.32 -20.11
CA HIS A 184 -32.10 -6.40 -19.05
C HIS A 184 -33.47 -5.85 -19.42
N TYR A 185 -33.67 -5.46 -20.68
CA TYR A 185 -34.98 -5.00 -21.14
C TYR A 185 -35.97 -6.17 -21.19
N HIS A 186 -37.17 -6.00 -20.64
CA HIS A 186 -38.26 -6.97 -20.73
C HIS A 186 -38.59 -7.23 -22.20
N PHE A 187 -38.23 -8.40 -22.74
CA PHE A 187 -38.17 -8.59 -24.18
C PHE A 187 -39.54 -8.46 -24.85
N CYS A 188 -40.60 -8.90 -24.17
CA CYS A 188 -41.98 -8.72 -24.63
C CYS A 188 -42.43 -7.26 -24.79
N GLU A 189 -41.78 -6.32 -24.10
CA GLU A 189 -42.04 -4.87 -24.18
C GLU A 189 -41.31 -4.20 -25.37
N ALA A 190 -40.47 -4.94 -26.11
CA ALA A 190 -39.59 -4.35 -27.12
C ALA A 190 -40.38 -3.68 -28.27
N ASN A 191 -39.74 -2.78 -29.01
CA ASN A 191 -40.34 -1.92 -30.04
C ASN A 191 -41.45 -2.62 -30.86
N PRO A 192 -42.63 -1.99 -31.08
CA PRO A 192 -43.73 -2.58 -31.84
C PRO A 192 -43.38 -3.11 -33.22
N LYS A 193 -42.33 -2.56 -33.87
CA LYS A 193 -41.89 -2.95 -35.21
C LYS A 193 -40.97 -4.17 -35.24
N LEU A 194 -40.62 -4.75 -34.09
CA LEU A 194 -39.99 -6.06 -34.01
C LEU A 194 -41.08 -7.14 -33.99
N GLU A 195 -41.06 -8.03 -34.97
CA GLU A 195 -41.96 -9.17 -35.12
C GLU A 195 -41.31 -10.44 -34.55
N PHE A 196 -41.93 -11.01 -33.51
CA PHE A 196 -41.52 -12.26 -32.84
C PHE A 196 -42.65 -12.78 -31.94
N ASP A 197 -42.44 -13.93 -31.29
CA ASP A 197 -43.39 -14.48 -30.33
C ASP A 197 -43.36 -13.75 -28.98
N ARG A 198 -44.11 -12.66 -28.88
CA ARG A 198 -44.24 -11.85 -27.64
C ARG A 198 -44.84 -12.60 -26.46
N VAL A 199 -45.76 -13.54 -26.70
CA VAL A 199 -46.39 -14.33 -25.63
C VAL A 199 -45.35 -15.23 -24.98
N ARG A 200 -44.53 -15.92 -25.78
CA ARG A 200 -43.39 -16.71 -25.29
C ARG A 200 -42.30 -15.86 -24.64
N ALA A 201 -42.08 -14.64 -25.11
CA ALA A 201 -41.10 -13.71 -24.55
C ALA A 201 -41.52 -13.06 -23.21
N ARG A 202 -42.75 -13.30 -22.72
CA ARG A 202 -43.23 -12.74 -21.45
C ARG A 202 -42.41 -13.28 -20.28
N GLY A 203 -41.81 -12.39 -19.51
CA GLY A 203 -40.96 -12.75 -18.37
C GLY A 203 -39.53 -13.15 -18.77
N TYR A 204 -39.12 -12.86 -20.01
CA TYR A 204 -37.78 -13.11 -20.50
C TYR A 204 -37.06 -11.83 -20.90
N ARG A 205 -35.74 -11.85 -20.81
CA ARG A 205 -34.79 -10.83 -21.26
C ARG A 205 -33.67 -11.47 -22.09
N LEU A 206 -32.82 -10.70 -22.75
CA LEU A 206 -31.72 -11.27 -23.54
C LEU A 206 -30.72 -12.01 -22.63
N ASP A 207 -30.28 -13.21 -23.06
CA ASP A 207 -29.21 -13.98 -22.40
C ASP A 207 -27.84 -13.58 -22.95
N ILE A 208 -27.41 -12.37 -22.61
CA ILE A 208 -26.14 -11.77 -23.01
C ILE A 208 -25.50 -11.09 -21.79
N ALA A 209 -24.23 -10.69 -21.92
CA ALA A 209 -23.52 -9.96 -20.87
C ALA A 209 -24.31 -8.72 -20.39
N ALA A 210 -24.41 -8.53 -19.08
CA ALA A 210 -25.04 -7.37 -18.46
C ALA A 210 -24.49 -6.05 -19.02
N GLY A 211 -25.37 -5.08 -19.28
CA GLY A 211 -24.96 -3.81 -19.88
C GLY A 211 -24.80 -3.82 -21.41
N THR A 212 -24.74 -4.98 -22.06
CA THR A 212 -24.66 -5.08 -23.54
C THR A 212 -26.04 -5.09 -24.21
N SER A 213 -26.08 -5.17 -25.54
CA SER A 213 -27.33 -5.10 -26.30
C SER A 213 -27.24 -5.83 -27.64
N VAL A 214 -28.39 -6.22 -28.20
CA VAL A 214 -28.52 -6.74 -29.56
C VAL A 214 -29.14 -5.67 -30.45
N ARG A 215 -28.50 -5.40 -31.59
CA ARG A 215 -28.94 -4.44 -32.59
C ARG A 215 -29.60 -5.14 -33.77
N PHE A 216 -30.67 -4.54 -34.29
CA PHE A 216 -31.44 -4.97 -35.45
C PHE A 216 -31.50 -3.80 -36.43
N GLU A 217 -30.88 -3.94 -37.60
CA GLU A 217 -31.03 -2.96 -38.69
C GLU A 217 -32.42 -3.11 -39.35
N PRO A 218 -32.89 -2.12 -40.13
CA PRO A 218 -34.12 -2.23 -40.90
C PRO A 218 -34.13 -3.48 -41.80
N GLY A 219 -35.11 -4.37 -41.61
CA GLY A 219 -35.23 -5.63 -42.37
C GLY A 219 -34.42 -6.81 -41.82
N ASP A 220 -33.56 -6.60 -40.83
CA ASP A 220 -32.77 -7.68 -40.21
C ASP A 220 -33.66 -8.75 -39.59
N SER A 221 -33.19 -10.00 -39.64
CA SER A 221 -33.77 -11.12 -38.90
C SER A 221 -32.67 -11.86 -38.16
N LYS A 222 -32.77 -11.93 -36.82
CA LYS A 222 -31.78 -12.59 -35.95
C LYS A 222 -32.48 -13.53 -35.00
N THR A 223 -31.88 -14.69 -34.76
CA THR A 223 -32.30 -15.58 -33.67
C THR A 223 -31.58 -15.15 -32.39
N VAL A 224 -32.34 -14.90 -31.33
CA VAL A 224 -31.81 -14.50 -30.02
C VAL A 224 -32.16 -15.53 -28.96
N VAL A 225 -31.24 -15.74 -28.03
CA VAL A 225 -31.51 -16.51 -26.82
C VAL A 225 -31.98 -15.55 -25.73
N LEU A 226 -33.08 -15.92 -25.08
CA LEU A 226 -33.64 -15.19 -23.96
C LEU A 226 -33.58 -16.06 -22.71
N VAL A 227 -33.41 -15.41 -21.56
CA VAL A 227 -33.40 -16.01 -20.23
C VAL A 227 -34.50 -15.42 -19.37
N GLN A 228 -35.12 -16.24 -18.53
CA GLN A 228 -36.19 -15.82 -17.65
C GLN A 228 -35.67 -14.80 -16.61
N ILE A 229 -36.45 -13.77 -16.31
CA ILE A 229 -36.16 -12.86 -15.18
C ILE A 229 -36.19 -13.63 -13.86
N ALA A 230 -35.39 -13.18 -12.89
CA ALA A 230 -35.31 -13.78 -11.56
C ALA A 230 -36.08 -12.96 -10.52
N GLY A 231 -35.79 -13.18 -9.23
CA GLY A 231 -36.41 -12.45 -8.14
C GLY A 231 -37.91 -12.72 -8.02
N ASN A 232 -38.70 -11.67 -7.77
CA ASN A 232 -40.17 -11.79 -7.66
C ASN A 232 -40.86 -12.05 -9.00
N GLN A 233 -40.11 -11.96 -10.11
CA GLN A 233 -40.58 -12.14 -11.48
C GLN A 233 -41.76 -11.23 -11.82
N VAL A 234 -41.57 -9.92 -11.60
CA VAL A 234 -42.56 -8.88 -11.86
C VAL A 234 -42.05 -7.96 -12.97
N ILE A 235 -42.85 -7.80 -14.03
CA ILE A 235 -42.56 -6.88 -15.13
C ILE A 235 -43.12 -5.50 -14.77
N ARG A 236 -42.31 -4.45 -15.00
CA ARG A 236 -42.71 -3.04 -14.91
C ARG A 236 -41.95 -2.22 -15.95
N GLY A 237 -42.45 -1.02 -16.25
CA GLY A 237 -41.83 -0.11 -17.23
C GLY A 237 -42.12 -0.49 -18.68
N GLY A 238 -41.20 -0.16 -19.58
CA GLY A 238 -41.31 -0.48 -21.01
C GLY A 238 -42.48 0.24 -21.69
N ASN A 239 -43.31 -0.50 -22.43
CA ASN A 239 -44.53 0.03 -23.05
C ASN A 239 -45.79 -0.26 -22.20
N GLY A 240 -45.61 -0.81 -20.99
CA GLY A 240 -46.73 -1.19 -20.11
C GLY A 240 -47.59 -2.32 -20.66
N LEU A 241 -47.06 -3.15 -21.56
CA LEU A 241 -47.81 -4.26 -22.16
C LEU A 241 -48.12 -5.35 -21.14
N ALA A 242 -47.12 -5.78 -20.38
CA ALA A 242 -47.14 -6.97 -19.54
C ALA A 242 -46.90 -6.67 -18.05
N SER A 243 -47.12 -5.42 -17.62
CA SER A 243 -46.91 -5.00 -16.23
C SER A 243 -47.65 -5.90 -15.23
N GLY A 244 -46.90 -6.53 -14.32
CA GLY A 244 -47.42 -7.46 -13.31
C GLY A 244 -46.57 -8.72 -13.16
N ASN A 245 -47.00 -9.61 -12.27
CA ASN A 245 -46.32 -10.89 -12.05
C ASN A 245 -46.46 -11.81 -13.27
N ILE A 246 -45.41 -12.52 -13.66
CA ILE A 246 -45.42 -13.36 -14.87
C ILE A 246 -46.31 -14.60 -14.73
N HIS A 247 -46.68 -15.00 -13.51
CA HIS A 247 -47.56 -16.14 -13.23
C HIS A 247 -49.03 -15.75 -13.17
N ASP A 248 -49.35 -14.45 -13.22
CA ASP A 248 -50.73 -13.97 -13.23
C ASP A 248 -51.33 -14.09 -14.65
N ASN A 249 -52.40 -14.89 -14.78
CA ASN A 249 -53.11 -15.08 -16.05
C ASN A 249 -53.87 -13.83 -16.50
N ALA A 250 -54.33 -12.96 -15.59
CA ALA A 250 -55.02 -11.72 -15.95
C ALA A 250 -54.07 -10.76 -16.68
N VAL A 251 -52.79 -10.73 -16.26
CA VAL A 251 -51.74 -9.97 -16.94
C VAL A 251 -51.49 -10.49 -18.37
N ALA A 252 -51.51 -11.82 -18.57
CA ALA A 252 -51.37 -12.40 -19.92
C ALA A 252 -52.52 -11.98 -20.86
N GLN A 253 -53.76 -11.99 -20.35
CA GLN A 253 -54.94 -11.61 -21.14
C GLN A 253 -54.93 -10.11 -21.49
N THR A 254 -54.64 -9.26 -20.51
CA THR A 254 -54.55 -7.81 -20.73
C THR A 254 -53.39 -7.43 -21.65
N MET A 255 -52.27 -8.16 -21.59
CA MET A 255 -51.15 -7.98 -22.52
C MET A 255 -51.56 -8.20 -23.98
N LEU A 256 -52.33 -9.25 -24.29
CA LEU A 256 -52.81 -9.50 -25.66
C LEU A 256 -53.68 -8.35 -26.18
N GLN A 257 -54.58 -7.84 -25.33
CA GLN A 257 -55.44 -6.70 -25.67
C GLN A 257 -54.61 -5.44 -25.94
N ARG A 258 -53.62 -5.13 -25.08
CA ARG A 258 -52.72 -3.98 -25.25
C ARG A 258 -51.80 -4.14 -26.46
N MET A 259 -51.31 -5.35 -26.72
CA MET A 259 -50.46 -5.66 -27.87
C MET A 259 -51.20 -5.40 -29.19
N GLN A 260 -52.46 -5.84 -29.30
CA GLN A 260 -53.32 -5.56 -30.45
C GLN A 260 -53.63 -4.07 -30.57
N ALA A 261 -54.06 -3.42 -29.48
CA ALA A 261 -54.39 -1.99 -29.47
C ALA A 261 -53.18 -1.11 -29.82
N GLY A 262 -51.98 -1.48 -29.37
CA GLY A 262 -50.73 -0.77 -29.61
C GLY A 262 -50.04 -1.11 -30.93
N GLY A 263 -50.60 -2.02 -31.74
CA GLY A 263 -50.03 -2.41 -33.03
C GLY A 263 -48.67 -3.10 -32.93
N PHE A 264 -48.42 -3.85 -31.86
CA PHE A 264 -47.19 -4.61 -31.67
C PHE A 264 -47.20 -5.85 -32.55
N LEU A 265 -46.19 -5.98 -33.41
CA LEU A 265 -46.06 -7.12 -34.29
C LEU A 265 -45.78 -8.39 -33.48
N HIS A 266 -46.54 -9.44 -33.78
CA HIS A 266 -46.46 -10.73 -33.11
C HIS A 266 -46.58 -11.84 -34.15
N ARG A 267 -45.75 -12.86 -34.01
CA ARG A 267 -45.80 -14.09 -34.79
C ARG A 267 -45.60 -15.27 -33.84
N GLU A 268 -46.58 -16.15 -33.78
CA GLU A 268 -46.49 -17.39 -33.00
C GLU A 268 -45.41 -18.30 -33.60
N GLU A 269 -44.55 -18.85 -32.74
CA GLU A 269 -43.53 -19.82 -33.13
C GLU A 269 -43.74 -21.13 -32.35
N PRO A 270 -43.79 -22.30 -33.03
CA PRO A 270 -44.01 -23.58 -32.36
C PRO A 270 -42.93 -23.82 -31.29
N ALA A 271 -43.37 -24.26 -30.11
CA ALA A 271 -42.46 -24.63 -29.04
C ALA A 271 -41.70 -25.90 -29.45
N ALA A 272 -40.41 -25.75 -29.79
CA ALA A 272 -39.49 -26.86 -29.89
C ALA A 272 -38.79 -27.03 -28.53
N ASP A 273 -38.77 -28.26 -28.00
CA ASP A 273 -37.90 -28.60 -26.87
C ASP A 273 -36.44 -28.51 -27.36
N GLN A 274 -35.81 -27.36 -27.14
CA GLN A 274 -34.40 -27.15 -27.39
C GLN A 274 -33.68 -27.03 -26.05
N THR A 275 -32.76 -27.94 -25.79
CA THR A 275 -31.77 -27.76 -24.72
C THR A 275 -30.83 -26.64 -25.17
N LEU A 276 -30.93 -25.47 -24.52
CA LEU A 276 -30.08 -24.31 -24.78
C LEU A 276 -29.03 -24.21 -23.69
N GLU A 277 -27.77 -24.22 -24.10
CA GLU A 277 -26.64 -24.03 -23.20
C GLU A 277 -26.64 -22.62 -22.60
N PRO A 278 -26.19 -22.46 -21.34
CA PRO A 278 -25.98 -21.15 -20.75
C PRO A 278 -25.01 -20.27 -21.54
N PHE A 279 -25.33 -18.99 -21.68
CA PHE A 279 -24.35 -18.02 -22.17
C PHE A 279 -23.15 -17.95 -21.21
N SER A 280 -21.95 -18.09 -21.76
CA SER A 280 -20.70 -17.88 -21.04
C SER A 280 -19.78 -16.97 -21.83
N MET A 281 -18.88 -16.26 -21.15
CA MET A 281 -17.91 -15.35 -21.78
C MET A 281 -16.49 -15.65 -21.31
N ALA A 282 -15.50 -15.22 -22.09
CA ALA A 282 -14.10 -15.31 -21.66
C ALA A 282 -13.90 -14.44 -20.42
N ARG A 283 -13.06 -14.90 -19.50
CA ARG A 283 -12.86 -14.24 -18.22
C ARG A 283 -12.21 -12.86 -18.37
N GLU A 284 -11.33 -12.71 -19.34
CA GLU A 284 -10.70 -11.44 -19.70
C GLU A 284 -11.74 -10.39 -20.14
N ASP A 285 -12.71 -10.81 -20.96
CA ASP A 285 -13.82 -9.96 -21.38
C ASP A 285 -14.70 -9.57 -20.19
N TYR A 286 -14.93 -10.50 -19.24
CA TYR A 286 -15.71 -10.24 -18.03
C TYR A 286 -15.01 -9.18 -17.17
N VAL A 287 -13.71 -9.36 -16.95
CA VAL A 287 -12.88 -8.39 -16.22
C VAL A 287 -12.86 -7.03 -16.92
N GLY A 288 -12.81 -7.00 -18.25
CA GLY A 288 -12.85 -5.76 -19.01
C GLY A 288 -14.15 -4.95 -18.86
N ILE A 289 -15.27 -5.60 -18.53
CA ILE A 289 -16.58 -4.93 -18.38
C ILE A 289 -16.94 -4.68 -16.92
N TYR A 290 -16.69 -5.66 -16.04
CA TYR A 290 -17.16 -5.62 -14.65
C TYR A 290 -16.03 -5.52 -13.64
N GLY A 291 -14.76 -5.70 -14.05
CA GLY A 291 -13.61 -5.86 -13.16
C GLY A 291 -13.38 -7.29 -12.69
N PRO A 292 -12.30 -7.54 -11.93
CA PRO A 292 -11.89 -8.87 -11.48
C PRO A 292 -12.93 -9.55 -10.58
N THR A 293 -12.95 -10.89 -10.59
CA THR A 293 -13.81 -11.77 -9.79
C THR A 293 -13.00 -12.88 -9.11
N THR A 294 -13.64 -13.73 -8.30
CA THR A 294 -13.04 -14.71 -7.39
C THR A 294 -11.89 -15.52 -8.00
N GLY A 295 -10.68 -15.38 -7.47
CA GLY A 295 -9.47 -16.07 -7.94
C GLY A 295 -8.59 -15.27 -8.92
N ASP A 296 -9.10 -14.20 -9.51
CA ASP A 296 -8.27 -13.29 -10.30
C ASP A 296 -7.29 -12.55 -9.40
N ARG A 297 -6.12 -12.21 -9.95
CA ARG A 297 -5.08 -11.46 -9.26
C ARG A 297 -4.93 -10.06 -9.82
N VAL A 298 -4.70 -9.08 -8.95
CA VAL A 298 -4.51 -7.67 -9.31
C VAL A 298 -3.25 -7.16 -8.64
N ARG A 299 -2.38 -6.53 -9.42
CA ARG A 299 -1.19 -5.85 -8.91
C ARG A 299 -1.56 -4.50 -8.32
N LEU A 300 -1.00 -4.15 -7.16
CA LEU A 300 -1.29 -2.89 -6.48
C LEU A 300 -0.33 -1.79 -6.94
N GLY A 301 -0.80 -0.90 -7.81
CA GLY A 301 0.01 0.19 -8.36
C GLY A 301 1.27 -0.36 -9.04
N SER A 302 2.40 0.30 -8.85
CA SER A 302 3.71 -0.12 -9.36
C SER A 302 4.48 -1.04 -8.40
N THR A 303 3.83 -1.53 -7.34
CA THR A 303 4.49 -2.39 -6.34
C THR A 303 4.51 -3.85 -6.78
N ASP A 304 5.32 -4.68 -6.14
CA ASP A 304 5.27 -6.15 -6.34
C ASP A 304 4.19 -6.85 -5.52
N LEU A 305 3.25 -6.12 -4.94
CA LEU A 305 2.12 -6.69 -4.19
C LEU A 305 1.00 -7.11 -5.15
N TRP A 306 0.56 -8.36 -5.02
CA TRP A 306 -0.51 -8.98 -5.78
C TRP A 306 -1.62 -9.41 -4.85
N ILE A 307 -2.81 -8.88 -5.04
CA ILE A 307 -3.99 -9.35 -4.31
C ILE A 307 -4.75 -10.37 -5.15
N LYS A 308 -5.35 -11.36 -4.49
CA LYS A 308 -6.27 -12.33 -5.10
C LYS A 308 -7.68 -12.10 -4.58
N VAL A 309 -8.66 -12.02 -5.46
CA VAL A 309 -10.07 -11.83 -5.07
C VAL A 309 -10.56 -13.07 -4.31
N GLU A 310 -10.90 -12.91 -3.03
CA GLU A 310 -11.26 -14.01 -2.12
C GLU A 310 -12.68 -14.53 -2.36
N LYS A 311 -13.60 -13.62 -2.72
CA LYS A 311 -15.01 -13.91 -3.01
C LYS A 311 -15.62 -12.83 -3.89
N ASP A 312 -16.72 -13.18 -4.55
CA ASP A 312 -17.57 -12.26 -5.31
C ASP A 312 -19.00 -12.39 -4.79
N LEU A 313 -19.52 -11.29 -4.25
CA LEU A 313 -20.87 -11.18 -3.70
C LEU A 313 -21.90 -10.72 -4.74
N THR A 314 -21.46 -10.48 -5.97
CA THR A 314 -22.35 -10.18 -7.10
C THR A 314 -22.89 -11.46 -7.74
N VAL A 315 -23.76 -11.33 -8.74
CA VAL A 315 -24.38 -12.47 -9.43
C VAL A 315 -24.08 -12.38 -10.93
N PRO A 316 -23.27 -13.31 -11.49
CA PRO A 316 -22.90 -13.30 -12.89
C PRO A 316 -24.11 -13.24 -13.84
N GLY A 317 -24.17 -12.20 -14.67
CA GLY A 317 -25.24 -11.90 -15.62
C GLY A 317 -26.33 -10.95 -15.13
N ASP A 318 -26.31 -10.57 -13.85
CA ASP A 318 -27.19 -9.56 -13.23
C ASP A 318 -26.39 -8.35 -12.68
N GLU A 319 -25.15 -8.12 -13.14
CA GLU A 319 -24.29 -7.01 -12.69
C GLU A 319 -24.99 -5.65 -12.85
N CYS A 320 -24.84 -4.79 -11.85
CA CYS A 320 -25.34 -3.42 -11.93
C CYS A 320 -24.37 -2.59 -12.76
N THR A 321 -24.80 -2.15 -13.94
CA THR A 321 -24.02 -1.26 -14.80
C THR A 321 -24.92 -0.12 -15.27
N PHE A 322 -24.41 1.10 -15.17
CA PHE A 322 -25.13 2.31 -15.55
C PHE A 322 -24.68 2.84 -16.92
N GLY A 323 -25.65 3.34 -17.70
CA GLY A 323 -25.41 3.94 -19.01
C GLY A 323 -26.51 3.66 -20.04
N GLY A 324 -26.36 4.26 -21.23
CA GLY A 324 -27.31 4.09 -22.34
C GLY A 324 -27.50 2.62 -22.72
N GLY A 325 -28.70 2.09 -22.51
CA GLY A 325 -29.05 0.70 -22.83
C GLY A 325 -28.58 -0.36 -21.82
N LYS A 326 -27.98 0.03 -20.68
CA LYS A 326 -27.43 -0.91 -19.70
C LYS A 326 -28.46 -1.46 -18.69
N THR A 327 -28.02 -1.99 -17.55
CA THR A 327 -28.89 -2.73 -16.60
C THR A 327 -29.67 -1.83 -15.65
N VAL A 328 -29.05 -0.79 -15.09
CA VAL A 328 -29.69 0.12 -14.13
C VAL A 328 -30.59 1.11 -14.86
N ARG A 329 -31.83 0.68 -15.15
CA ARG A 329 -32.90 1.44 -15.81
C ARG A 329 -34.27 1.02 -15.27
N ASP A 330 -35.26 1.90 -15.46
CA ASP A 330 -36.66 1.71 -15.02
C ASP A 330 -37.21 0.31 -15.33
N GLY A 331 -37.68 -0.40 -14.31
CA GLY A 331 -38.26 -1.74 -14.42
C GLY A 331 -37.25 -2.87 -14.61
N MET A 332 -35.97 -2.54 -14.78
CA MET A 332 -34.88 -3.47 -15.04
C MET A 332 -34.04 -3.61 -13.77
N GLY A 333 -32.78 -3.17 -13.74
CA GLY A 333 -31.98 -3.09 -12.51
C GLY A 333 -32.42 -1.99 -11.54
N GLN A 334 -33.24 -1.03 -11.99
CA GLN A 334 -33.88 -0.02 -11.13
C GLN A 334 -35.32 -0.44 -10.83
N MET A 335 -35.66 -0.59 -9.55
CA MET A 335 -36.99 -0.95 -9.09
C MET A 335 -37.98 0.22 -9.26
N VAL A 336 -39.22 -0.09 -9.63
CA VAL A 336 -40.26 0.89 -9.92
C VAL A 336 -41.26 0.99 -8.78
N GLY A 337 -41.61 2.22 -8.40
CA GLY A 337 -42.64 2.48 -7.39
C GLY A 337 -42.17 2.31 -5.95
N ILE A 338 -40.86 2.25 -5.73
CA ILE A 338 -40.25 2.25 -4.40
C ILE A 338 -40.05 3.71 -3.92
N PRO A 339 -40.45 4.07 -2.69
CA PRO A 339 -40.22 5.43 -2.17
C PRO A 339 -38.75 5.64 -1.80
N ASP A 340 -38.33 6.92 -1.71
CA ASP A 340 -36.99 7.32 -1.31
C ASP A 340 -36.50 6.66 -0.02
N ALA A 341 -37.36 6.60 1.00
CA ALA A 341 -37.04 5.99 2.29
C ALA A 341 -36.68 4.49 2.22
N SER A 342 -36.97 3.81 1.10
CA SER A 342 -36.78 2.38 0.91
C SER A 342 -35.82 2.03 -0.23
N CYS A 343 -35.18 3.03 -0.85
CA CYS A 343 -34.08 2.81 -1.79
C CYS A 343 -32.82 3.54 -1.34
N LEU A 344 -31.68 3.09 -1.86
CA LEU A 344 -30.37 3.69 -1.60
C LEU A 344 -30.32 5.16 -2.07
N ASP A 345 -29.51 5.98 -1.41
CA ASP A 345 -29.15 7.31 -1.93
C ASP A 345 -28.11 7.17 -3.05
N THR A 346 -27.12 6.30 -2.83
CA THR A 346 -26.05 6.01 -3.79
C THR A 346 -25.73 4.51 -3.76
N VAL A 347 -25.46 3.94 -4.93
CA VAL A 347 -24.86 2.60 -5.05
C VAL A 347 -23.49 2.72 -5.72
N ILE A 348 -22.48 2.11 -5.13
CA ILE A 348 -21.17 1.89 -5.77
C ILE A 348 -21.20 0.50 -6.40
N THR A 349 -21.11 0.43 -7.73
CA THR A 349 -21.28 -0.83 -8.46
C THR A 349 -19.96 -1.55 -8.69
N ASN A 350 -19.95 -2.87 -8.55
CA ASN A 350 -18.86 -3.75 -8.95
C ASN A 350 -17.48 -3.43 -8.32
N ALA A 351 -17.44 -2.94 -7.08
CA ALA A 351 -16.22 -2.56 -6.38
C ALA A 351 -15.35 -3.77 -6.03
N LEU A 352 -14.04 -3.71 -6.33
CA LEU A 352 -13.05 -4.57 -5.69
C LEU A 352 -12.67 -3.95 -4.35
N ILE A 353 -13.24 -4.45 -3.27
CA ILE A 353 -13.01 -3.97 -1.90
C ILE A 353 -11.68 -4.51 -1.40
N VAL A 354 -10.82 -3.63 -0.89
CA VAL A 354 -9.60 -3.95 -0.13
C VAL A 354 -9.74 -3.34 1.25
N ASP A 355 -10.03 -4.18 2.23
CA ASP A 355 -10.26 -3.82 3.62
C ASP A 355 -9.56 -4.83 4.54
N TRP A 356 -9.30 -4.47 5.80
CA TRP A 356 -8.69 -5.39 6.77
C TRP A 356 -9.53 -6.66 6.97
N SER A 357 -10.84 -6.57 6.76
CA SER A 357 -11.80 -7.68 6.90
C SER A 357 -11.81 -8.64 5.71
N GLY A 358 -11.23 -8.25 4.56
CA GLY A 358 -11.17 -9.11 3.38
C GLY A 358 -10.90 -8.36 2.07
N ILE A 359 -10.60 -9.14 1.03
CA ILE A 359 -10.38 -8.64 -0.34
C ILE A 359 -11.38 -9.30 -1.27
N TYR A 360 -12.44 -8.57 -1.64
CA TYR A 360 -13.58 -9.18 -2.33
C TYR A 360 -14.36 -8.23 -3.21
N LYS A 361 -15.17 -8.80 -4.10
CA LYS A 361 -15.97 -8.07 -5.08
C LYS A 361 -17.42 -7.93 -4.58
N ALA A 362 -17.96 -6.72 -4.60
CA ALA A 362 -19.36 -6.45 -4.22
C ALA A 362 -19.87 -5.10 -4.76
N ASP A 363 -21.18 -4.88 -4.72
CA ASP A 363 -21.78 -3.55 -4.71
C ASP A 363 -21.78 -3.01 -3.26
N ILE A 364 -21.72 -1.68 -3.09
CA ILE A 364 -21.81 -1.00 -1.79
C ILE A 364 -23.01 -0.05 -1.81
N GLY A 365 -23.94 -0.23 -0.87
CA GLY A 365 -25.14 0.59 -0.74
C GLY A 365 -24.99 1.65 0.34
N ILE A 366 -25.33 2.89 0.01
CA ILE A 366 -25.23 4.05 0.90
C ILE A 366 -26.62 4.67 1.11
N LYS A 367 -26.94 4.98 2.38
CA LYS A 367 -28.14 5.73 2.77
C LYS A 367 -27.82 6.62 3.97
N ASN A 368 -28.25 7.89 3.92
CA ASN A 368 -28.03 8.88 4.98
C ASN A 368 -26.56 8.95 5.43
N ALA A 369 -25.64 9.03 4.48
CA ALA A 369 -24.18 9.02 4.68
C ALA A 369 -23.57 7.71 5.22
N MET A 370 -24.38 6.68 5.52
CA MET A 370 -23.91 5.42 6.10
C MET A 370 -23.87 4.30 5.06
N ILE A 371 -22.94 3.36 5.23
CA ILE A 371 -22.93 2.09 4.52
C ILE A 371 -24.07 1.24 5.10
N VAL A 372 -25.08 0.91 4.29
CA VAL A 372 -26.25 0.13 4.71
C VAL A 372 -26.29 -1.29 4.15
N GLY A 373 -25.47 -1.59 3.14
CA GLY A 373 -25.35 -2.93 2.59
C GLY A 373 -24.09 -3.12 1.77
N ILE A 374 -23.56 -4.34 1.78
CA ILE A 374 -22.42 -4.77 0.97
C ILE A 374 -22.79 -6.15 0.39
N GLY A 375 -22.88 -6.25 -0.93
CA GLY A 375 -23.38 -7.47 -1.57
C GLY A 375 -23.86 -7.23 -2.98
N LYS A 376 -25.04 -7.76 -3.33
CA LYS A 376 -25.66 -7.56 -4.63
C LYS A 376 -26.75 -6.50 -4.54
N ALA A 377 -26.57 -5.39 -5.24
CA ALA A 377 -27.59 -4.37 -5.40
C ALA A 377 -28.50 -4.63 -6.61
N GLY A 378 -29.59 -3.87 -6.74
CA GLY A 378 -30.40 -3.81 -7.95
C GLY A 378 -31.89 -3.88 -7.68
N ASN A 379 -32.61 -4.62 -8.52
CA ASN A 379 -34.06 -4.74 -8.44
C ASN A 379 -34.50 -6.17 -8.10
N PRO A 380 -35.05 -6.42 -6.90
CA PRO A 380 -35.51 -7.76 -6.50
C PRO A 380 -36.70 -8.26 -7.33
N ASP A 381 -37.36 -7.44 -8.13
CA ASP A 381 -38.44 -7.90 -9.01
C ASP A 381 -37.95 -8.73 -10.20
N VAL A 382 -36.69 -8.57 -10.61
CA VAL A 382 -36.18 -9.15 -11.87
C VAL A 382 -34.78 -9.76 -11.78
N MET A 383 -34.04 -9.47 -10.70
CA MET A 383 -32.66 -9.94 -10.47
C MET A 383 -32.60 -10.95 -9.33
N ALA A 384 -31.65 -11.89 -9.41
CA ALA A 384 -31.38 -12.82 -8.33
C ALA A 384 -30.47 -12.20 -7.27
N GLY A 385 -30.66 -12.60 -6.00
CA GLY A 385 -29.72 -12.33 -4.92
C GLY A 385 -29.66 -10.87 -4.44
N VAL A 386 -30.55 -9.99 -4.89
CA VAL A 386 -30.57 -8.59 -4.44
C VAL A 386 -30.83 -8.53 -2.94
N HIS A 387 -29.91 -7.89 -2.20
CA HIS A 387 -30.05 -7.72 -0.76
C HIS A 387 -31.23 -6.77 -0.45
N PRO A 388 -32.06 -7.05 0.58
CA PRO A 388 -33.23 -6.23 0.91
C PRO A 388 -32.93 -4.74 1.12
N ASP A 389 -31.78 -4.42 1.72
CA ASP A 389 -31.34 -3.05 1.97
C ASP A 389 -30.55 -2.42 0.81
N MET A 390 -30.45 -3.10 -0.35
CA MET A 390 -29.66 -2.65 -1.51
C MET A 390 -30.52 -2.46 -2.77
N ILE A 391 -31.77 -2.02 -2.57
CA ILE A 391 -32.67 -1.71 -3.67
C ILE A 391 -32.24 -0.41 -4.35
N VAL A 392 -32.05 -0.50 -5.66
CA VAL A 392 -31.79 0.66 -6.53
C VAL A 392 -33.13 1.19 -7.02
N GLY A 393 -33.48 2.42 -6.65
CA GLY A 393 -34.73 3.09 -7.02
C GLY A 393 -34.50 4.29 -7.93
N SER A 394 -35.55 5.05 -8.22
CA SER A 394 -35.45 6.29 -9.01
C SER A 394 -34.68 7.41 -8.32
N ASN A 395 -34.49 7.31 -7.01
CA ASN A 395 -33.79 8.29 -6.17
C ASN A 395 -32.37 7.84 -5.79
N THR A 396 -31.87 6.78 -6.43
CA THR A 396 -30.53 6.25 -6.19
C THR A 396 -29.57 6.75 -7.28
N ASP A 397 -28.49 7.41 -6.87
CA ASP A 397 -27.36 7.74 -7.75
C ASP A 397 -26.38 6.56 -7.88
N VAL A 398 -25.54 6.57 -8.92
CA VAL A 398 -24.62 5.47 -9.23
C VAL A 398 -23.17 5.95 -9.33
N VAL A 399 -22.29 5.30 -8.58
CA VAL A 399 -20.84 5.44 -8.72
C VAL A 399 -20.25 4.14 -9.29
N ALA A 400 -19.69 4.23 -10.49
CA ALA A 400 -19.08 3.08 -11.16
C ALA A 400 -17.71 2.74 -10.56
N ALA A 401 -17.59 1.54 -9.98
CA ALA A 401 -16.33 0.97 -9.48
C ALA A 401 -15.91 -0.31 -10.21
N GLU A 402 -16.57 -0.67 -11.31
CA GLU A 402 -16.02 -1.65 -12.26
C GLU A 402 -14.58 -1.26 -12.67
N GLY A 403 -13.65 -2.21 -12.53
CA GLY A 403 -12.23 -1.99 -12.79
C GLY A 403 -11.49 -1.14 -11.75
N LYS A 404 -12.13 -0.75 -10.63
CA LYS A 404 -11.51 0.05 -9.55
C LYS A 404 -11.39 -0.74 -8.26
N ILE A 405 -10.40 -0.34 -7.44
CA ILE A 405 -10.25 -0.78 -6.07
C ILE A 405 -10.94 0.24 -5.15
N VAL A 406 -11.63 -0.23 -4.11
CA VAL A 406 -12.26 0.62 -3.09
C VAL A 406 -11.67 0.29 -1.72
N THR A 407 -11.15 1.30 -1.04
CA THR A 407 -10.68 1.21 0.36
C THR A 407 -11.50 2.14 1.24
N TYR A 408 -11.45 1.94 2.55
CA TYR A 408 -11.89 2.97 3.48
C TYR A 408 -10.96 4.21 3.39
N GLY A 409 -11.47 5.39 3.71
CA GLY A 409 -10.69 6.61 3.81
C GLY A 409 -9.66 6.54 4.92
N GLY A 410 -8.43 6.95 4.65
CA GLY A 410 -7.37 6.83 5.64
C GLY A 410 -7.56 7.76 6.84
N PHE A 411 -6.95 7.37 7.96
CA PHE A 411 -6.94 8.08 9.22
C PHE A 411 -5.49 8.38 9.58
N ASP A 412 -5.12 9.65 9.52
CA ASP A 412 -3.88 10.16 10.08
C ASP A 412 -4.07 10.56 11.55
N SER A 413 -3.44 9.81 12.45
CA SER A 413 -3.59 10.00 13.88
C SER A 413 -2.55 10.91 14.53
N HIS A 414 -1.59 11.48 13.77
CA HIS A 414 -0.52 12.33 14.30
C HIS A 414 -0.41 13.64 13.49
N ILE A 415 -1.44 14.49 13.57
CA ILE A 415 -1.50 15.77 12.86
C ILE A 415 -1.07 16.94 13.75
N HIS A 416 -0.10 17.70 13.30
CA HIS A 416 0.18 19.04 13.82
C HIS A 416 -0.63 20.05 13.03
N PHE A 417 -1.62 20.69 13.66
CA PHE A 417 -2.48 21.70 13.03
C PHE A 417 -1.73 23.04 12.82
N ILE A 418 -0.68 23.00 12.00
CA ILE A 418 0.20 24.12 11.65
C ILE A 418 -0.47 25.00 10.61
N CYS A 419 -1.09 24.41 9.58
CA CYS A 419 -1.81 25.14 8.56
C CYS A 419 -3.00 24.34 7.98
N PRO A 420 -4.09 25.01 7.58
CA PRO A 420 -5.28 24.33 7.05
C PRO A 420 -5.04 23.65 5.70
N GLN A 421 -3.98 24.01 4.97
CA GLN A 421 -3.65 23.45 3.65
C GLN A 421 -3.39 21.94 3.71
N GLN A 422 -2.90 21.45 4.84
CA GLN A 422 -2.68 20.02 5.09
C GLN A 422 -3.94 19.18 4.82
N ALA A 423 -5.14 19.70 5.15
CA ALA A 423 -6.39 18.98 4.91
C ALA A 423 -6.67 18.75 3.42
N TYR A 424 -6.30 19.69 2.56
CA TYR A 424 -6.47 19.55 1.11
C TYR A 424 -5.45 18.57 0.52
N GLU A 425 -4.22 18.57 1.02
CA GLU A 425 -3.19 17.62 0.60
C GLU A 425 -3.57 16.18 1.02
N ALA A 426 -3.98 16.01 2.28
CA ALA A 426 -4.32 14.70 2.81
C ALA A 426 -5.59 14.12 2.18
N ILE A 427 -6.65 14.92 1.97
CA ILE A 427 -7.84 14.42 1.26
C ILE A 427 -7.55 14.11 -0.21
N ALA A 428 -6.62 14.83 -0.85
CA ALA A 428 -6.19 14.51 -2.21
C ALA A 428 -5.41 13.19 -2.29
N SER A 429 -4.77 12.76 -1.19
CA SER A 429 -4.09 11.46 -1.10
C SER A 429 -4.99 10.31 -0.63
N GLY A 430 -6.20 10.61 -0.12
CA GLY A 430 -7.17 9.60 0.34
C GLY A 430 -7.37 9.52 1.86
N ILE A 431 -6.81 10.45 2.64
CA ILE A 431 -7.07 10.59 4.08
C ILE A 431 -8.37 11.36 4.30
N THR A 432 -9.28 10.81 5.11
CA THR A 432 -10.58 11.43 5.42
C THR A 432 -10.75 11.78 6.90
N THR A 433 -9.80 11.40 7.76
CA THR A 433 -9.85 11.64 9.21
C THR A 433 -8.51 12.14 9.73
N PHE A 434 -8.56 13.21 10.52
CA PHE A 434 -7.44 13.77 11.26
C PHE A 434 -7.64 13.65 12.76
N LEU A 435 -6.58 13.31 13.48
CA LEU A 435 -6.44 13.51 14.92
C LEU A 435 -5.10 14.17 15.21
N GLY A 436 -5.11 15.17 16.08
CA GLY A 436 -3.90 15.78 16.61
C GLY A 436 -4.19 17.14 17.24
N GLY A 437 -3.21 18.04 17.28
CA GLY A 437 -3.36 19.29 18.04
C GLY A 437 -2.54 20.43 17.45
N GLY A 438 -2.91 21.66 17.79
CA GLY A 438 -2.24 22.86 17.33
C GLY A 438 -3.13 24.08 17.27
N THR A 439 -2.52 25.25 17.11
CA THR A 439 -3.21 26.54 17.03
C THR A 439 -2.71 27.40 15.86
N GLY A 440 -2.27 26.77 14.77
CA GLY A 440 -1.50 27.41 13.69
C GLY A 440 0.02 27.33 13.92
N PRO A 441 0.85 28.09 13.18
CA PRO A 441 2.30 27.93 13.16
C PRO A 441 3.00 28.58 14.37
N SER A 442 2.53 28.28 15.58
CA SER A 442 3.22 28.65 16.83
C SER A 442 4.39 27.69 17.09
N THR A 443 5.41 28.13 17.82
CA THR A 443 6.53 27.26 18.21
C THR A 443 6.04 25.97 18.88
N GLY A 444 5.06 26.07 19.78
CA GLY A 444 4.50 24.91 20.46
C GLY A 444 3.76 23.94 19.53
N THR A 445 3.08 24.44 18.49
CA THR A 445 2.39 23.60 17.50
C THR A 445 3.34 23.01 16.47
N ASN A 446 4.37 23.75 16.07
CA ASN A 446 5.41 23.24 15.19
C ASN A 446 6.16 22.06 15.82
N ALA A 447 6.22 22.00 17.15
CA ALA A 447 6.86 20.92 17.90
C ALA A 447 5.89 19.86 18.43
N THR A 448 4.65 20.21 18.80
CA THR A 448 3.76 19.30 19.55
C THR A 448 2.31 19.32 19.04
N THR A 449 1.67 18.15 18.98
CA THR A 449 0.23 17.99 18.72
C THR A 449 -0.63 18.37 19.94
N CYS A 450 -0.52 19.61 20.39
CA CYS A 450 -1.22 20.11 21.57
C CYS A 450 -2.06 21.35 21.21
N THR A 451 -3.35 21.33 21.57
CA THR A 451 -4.22 22.50 21.57
C THR A 451 -4.50 22.91 23.02
N PRO A 452 -3.64 23.74 23.64
CA PRO A 452 -3.77 24.05 25.06
C PRO A 452 -4.90 25.07 25.31
N SER A 453 -5.55 25.00 26.47
CA SER A 453 -6.64 25.87 26.95
C SER A 453 -8.01 25.72 26.28
N ALA A 454 -9.08 25.90 27.06
CA ALA A 454 -10.46 25.79 26.60
C ALA A 454 -10.81 26.75 25.45
N SER A 455 -10.24 27.97 25.44
CA SER A 455 -10.53 28.97 24.41
C SER A 455 -9.92 28.60 23.05
N HIS A 456 -8.70 28.05 23.02
CA HIS A 456 -8.09 27.56 21.79
C HIS A 456 -8.77 26.29 21.30
N ILE A 457 -9.16 25.37 22.20
CA ILE A 457 -9.92 24.16 21.82
C ILE A 457 -11.23 24.55 21.11
N ALA A 458 -12.01 25.46 21.71
CA ALA A 458 -13.22 25.99 21.08
C ALA A 458 -12.94 26.63 19.71
N SER A 459 -11.91 27.47 19.64
CA SER A 459 -11.53 28.18 18.41
C SER A 459 -11.11 27.22 17.29
N MET A 460 -10.35 26.16 17.62
CA MET A 460 -9.89 25.18 16.63
C MET A 460 -11.00 24.24 16.17
N LEU A 461 -11.92 23.83 17.04
CA LEU A 461 -13.13 23.12 16.64
C LEU A 461 -13.95 23.95 15.65
N GLN A 462 -14.10 25.26 15.90
CA GLN A 462 -14.79 26.18 14.99
C GLN A 462 -14.01 26.42 13.68
N ALA A 463 -12.68 26.56 13.74
CA ALA A 463 -11.84 26.80 12.57
C ALA A 463 -11.81 25.58 11.63
N THR A 464 -11.90 24.37 12.18
CA THR A 464 -11.90 23.12 11.42
C THR A 464 -13.28 22.64 10.99
N ASP A 465 -14.35 23.33 11.39
CA ASP A 465 -15.75 23.00 11.08
C ASP A 465 -16.04 23.00 9.56
N GLY A 466 -15.26 23.78 8.79
CA GLY A 466 -15.35 23.82 7.32
C GLY A 466 -14.42 22.86 6.57
N LEU A 467 -13.52 22.14 7.26
CA LEU A 467 -12.56 21.26 6.59
C LEU A 467 -13.23 19.94 6.14
N PRO A 468 -12.91 19.41 4.96
CA PRO A 468 -13.60 18.26 4.37
C PRO A 468 -13.15 16.89 4.92
N VAL A 469 -12.74 16.85 6.19
CA VAL A 469 -12.29 15.65 6.90
C VAL A 469 -12.98 15.56 8.26
N ASN A 470 -13.05 14.35 8.82
CA ASN A 470 -13.36 14.20 10.25
C ASN A 470 -12.19 14.77 11.06
N VAL A 471 -12.47 15.39 12.20
CA VAL A 471 -11.45 16.04 13.02
C VAL A 471 -11.64 15.69 14.48
N GLY A 472 -10.58 15.17 15.11
CA GLY A 472 -10.43 15.10 16.56
C GLY A 472 -9.28 16.00 17.01
N ILE A 473 -9.42 16.64 18.17
CA ILE A 473 -8.41 17.54 18.74
C ILE A 473 -7.82 16.93 20.02
N THR A 474 -6.49 16.98 20.14
CA THR A 474 -5.75 16.60 21.35
C THR A 474 -5.34 17.82 22.17
N GLY A 475 -5.49 17.72 23.48
CA GLY A 475 -4.99 18.70 24.45
C GLY A 475 -3.56 18.41 24.87
N LYS A 476 -3.02 19.25 25.76
CA LYS A 476 -1.73 19.03 26.41
C LYS A 476 -1.93 18.18 27.67
N GLY A 477 -1.25 17.03 27.73
CA GLY A 477 -1.27 16.09 28.86
C GLY A 477 -0.19 16.35 29.91
N ASN A 478 0.76 17.25 29.65
CA ASN A 478 1.88 17.55 30.55
C ASN A 478 1.45 18.47 31.71
N ASP A 479 0.81 17.90 32.72
CA ASP A 479 0.62 18.50 34.04
C ASP A 479 0.61 17.39 35.09
N SER A 480 1.28 17.61 36.23
CA SER A 480 1.31 16.64 37.33
C SER A 480 0.05 16.73 38.21
N ASP A 481 -0.79 17.75 38.01
CA ASP A 481 -2.12 17.87 38.61
C ASP A 481 -3.23 17.60 37.57
N PRO A 482 -4.26 16.81 37.91
CA PRO A 482 -5.31 16.44 36.95
C PRO A 482 -6.32 17.55 36.64
N VAL A 483 -6.42 18.63 37.44
CA VAL A 483 -7.42 19.70 37.26
C VAL A 483 -7.39 20.31 35.83
N PRO A 484 -6.27 20.84 35.33
CA PRO A 484 -6.23 21.45 34.00
C PRO A 484 -6.42 20.44 32.85
N LEU A 485 -6.15 19.15 33.09
CA LEU A 485 -6.37 18.09 32.09
C LEU A 485 -7.87 17.77 31.93
N ARG A 486 -8.63 17.80 33.03
CA ARG A 486 -10.10 17.70 33.00
C ARG A 486 -10.75 18.88 32.29
N GLU A 487 -10.30 20.10 32.56
CA GLU A 487 -10.82 21.31 31.90
C GLU A 487 -10.68 21.22 30.37
N GLN A 488 -9.56 20.69 29.86
CA GLN A 488 -9.37 20.48 28.42
C GLN A 488 -10.33 19.40 27.87
N SER A 489 -10.52 18.31 28.61
CA SER A 489 -11.46 17.25 28.25
C SER A 489 -12.89 17.79 28.18
N GLU A 490 -13.34 18.54 29.18
CA GLU A 490 -14.63 19.22 29.21
C GLU A 490 -14.77 20.28 28.09
N ALA A 491 -13.67 20.91 27.68
CA ALA A 491 -13.68 21.86 26.57
C ALA A 491 -13.81 21.18 25.19
N GLY A 492 -13.52 19.89 25.05
CA GLY A 492 -13.80 19.15 23.82
C GLY A 492 -12.63 18.42 23.17
N VAL A 493 -11.49 18.26 23.84
CA VAL A 493 -10.45 17.37 23.32
C VAL A 493 -10.91 15.91 23.40
N CYS A 494 -10.51 15.09 22.43
CA CYS A 494 -10.80 13.64 22.41
C CYS A 494 -9.57 12.78 22.77
N GLY A 495 -8.48 13.42 23.20
CA GLY A 495 -7.25 12.80 23.68
C GLY A 495 -6.30 13.83 24.28
N LEU A 496 -5.26 13.36 24.98
CA LEU A 496 -4.22 14.22 25.56
C LEU A 496 -2.84 13.76 25.09
N LYS A 497 -2.01 14.71 24.63
CA LYS A 497 -0.62 14.47 24.20
C LYS A 497 0.35 14.83 25.32
N LEU A 498 1.16 13.87 25.72
CA LEU A 498 2.39 14.06 26.49
C LEU A 498 3.56 14.27 25.51
N HIS A 499 4.36 15.30 25.73
CA HIS A 499 5.54 15.60 24.91
C HIS A 499 6.76 15.99 25.75
N GLU A 500 7.96 15.61 25.30
CA GLU A 500 9.22 15.92 26.00
C GLU A 500 9.46 17.43 26.14
N ASP A 501 9.19 18.22 25.10
CA ASP A 501 9.26 19.69 25.10
C ASP A 501 8.41 20.36 26.18
N TRP A 502 7.39 19.68 26.70
CA TRP A 502 6.56 20.13 27.82
C TRP A 502 6.84 19.34 29.12
N GLY A 503 7.75 18.37 29.09
CA GLY A 503 8.14 17.48 30.19
C GLY A 503 7.33 16.18 30.26
N SER A 504 7.78 15.11 29.59
CA SER A 504 7.17 13.77 29.63
C SER A 504 7.62 12.96 30.86
N THR A 505 7.49 13.57 32.05
CA THR A 505 7.95 12.97 33.32
C THR A 505 6.99 11.89 33.84
N PRO A 506 7.44 10.95 34.68
CA PRO A 506 6.58 9.93 35.30
C PRO A 506 5.34 10.50 36.03
N ALA A 507 5.48 11.67 36.68
CA ALA A 507 4.37 12.32 37.38
C ALA A 507 3.29 12.84 36.41
N ALA A 508 3.70 13.47 35.31
CA ALA A 508 2.79 13.93 34.26
C ALA A 508 2.12 12.76 33.53
N ILE A 509 2.88 11.69 33.25
CA ILE A 509 2.35 10.45 32.67
C ILE A 509 1.22 9.88 33.54
N ASP A 510 1.44 9.77 34.85
CA ASP A 510 0.46 9.20 35.78
C ASP A 510 -0.82 10.04 35.89
N ALA A 511 -0.68 11.36 36.00
CA ALA A 511 -1.80 12.30 36.07
C ALA A 511 -2.63 12.28 34.76
N CYS A 512 -1.96 12.32 33.61
CA CYS A 512 -2.60 12.28 32.30
C CYS A 512 -3.37 10.97 32.08
N LEU A 513 -2.75 9.82 32.37
CA LEU A 513 -3.41 8.52 32.24
C LEU A 513 -4.62 8.40 33.18
N SER A 514 -4.54 8.97 34.40
CA SER A 514 -5.66 8.98 35.34
C SER A 514 -6.87 9.75 34.80
N VAL A 515 -6.66 10.89 34.14
CA VAL A 515 -7.74 11.67 33.51
C VAL A 515 -8.24 10.98 32.24
N CYS A 516 -7.37 10.34 31.46
CA CYS A 516 -7.78 9.54 30.31
C CYS A 516 -8.67 8.37 30.73
N ASP A 517 -8.35 7.69 31.84
CA ASP A 517 -9.20 6.64 32.43
C ASP A 517 -10.55 7.19 32.91
N GLU A 518 -10.58 8.39 33.49
CA GLU A 518 -11.80 9.06 33.98
C GLU A 518 -12.75 9.44 32.83
N HIS A 519 -12.22 9.95 31.72
CA HIS A 519 -13.01 10.51 30.62
C HIS A 519 -13.11 9.62 29.37
N ASP A 520 -12.53 8.42 29.40
CA ASP A 520 -12.49 7.45 28.29
C ASP A 520 -11.93 8.03 26.98
N ILE A 521 -10.85 8.80 27.09
CA ILE A 521 -10.10 9.39 25.97
C ILE A 521 -8.72 8.75 25.84
N GLN A 522 -8.06 8.86 24.69
CA GLN A 522 -6.73 8.27 24.53
C GLN A 522 -5.62 9.15 25.09
N CYS A 523 -4.61 8.52 25.69
CA CYS A 523 -3.33 9.14 26.05
C CYS A 523 -2.32 8.86 24.93
N LEU A 524 -1.75 9.92 24.37
CA LEU A 524 -0.75 9.86 23.30
C LEU A 524 0.57 10.39 23.84
N ILE A 525 1.69 9.75 23.51
CA ILE A 525 2.98 10.11 24.11
C ILE A 525 4.11 10.19 23.09
N HIS A 526 4.91 11.23 23.26
CA HIS A 526 6.30 11.37 22.83
C HIS A 526 7.14 11.37 24.11
N THR A 527 8.01 10.37 24.27
CA THR A 527 8.72 10.09 25.54
C THR A 527 9.98 10.95 25.70
N ASP A 528 10.62 10.90 26.87
CA ASP A 528 11.77 11.72 27.23
C ASP A 528 13.06 11.23 26.52
N THR A 529 13.41 11.82 25.37
CA THR A 529 14.59 11.42 24.59
C THR A 529 15.88 11.55 25.39
N LEU A 530 15.93 12.57 26.25
CA LEU A 530 17.10 12.91 27.05
C LEU A 530 17.34 11.94 28.22
N ASN A 531 16.37 11.07 28.52
CA ASN A 531 16.36 10.22 29.70
C ASN A 531 16.51 11.03 31.00
N GLU A 532 16.01 12.28 31.03
CA GLU A 532 16.23 13.22 32.13
C GLU A 532 15.56 12.72 33.42
N SER A 533 14.33 12.23 33.32
CA SER A 533 13.58 11.69 34.45
C SER A 533 13.77 10.17 34.68
N GLY A 534 14.50 9.51 33.78
CA GLY A 534 14.73 8.06 33.78
C GLY A 534 14.76 7.48 32.36
N PHE A 535 15.13 6.20 32.26
CA PHE A 535 15.14 5.44 31.01
C PHE A 535 13.74 4.92 30.63
N VAL A 536 13.65 4.20 29.52
CA VAL A 536 12.38 3.68 28.98
C VAL A 536 11.61 2.83 29.99
N GLU A 537 12.31 2.05 30.84
CA GLU A 537 11.68 1.18 31.86
C GLU A 537 10.93 2.01 32.90
N THR A 538 11.49 3.14 33.33
CA THR A 538 10.83 4.06 34.27
C THR A 538 9.54 4.63 33.69
N THR A 539 9.55 4.97 32.40
CA THR A 539 8.37 5.45 31.67
C THR A 539 7.32 4.34 31.52
N VAL A 540 7.75 3.11 31.20
CA VAL A 540 6.87 1.94 31.13
C VAL A 540 6.23 1.63 32.49
N GLU A 541 6.99 1.69 33.58
CA GLU A 541 6.47 1.55 34.94
C GLU A 541 5.42 2.62 35.27
N ALA A 542 5.65 3.86 34.84
CA ALA A 542 4.70 4.97 35.01
C ALA A 542 3.37 4.75 34.26
N PHE A 543 3.38 3.97 33.17
CA PHE A 543 2.14 3.59 32.49
C PHE A 543 1.22 2.75 33.40
N LYS A 544 1.78 1.98 34.34
CA LYS A 544 1.03 1.09 35.26
C LYS A 544 0.07 0.15 34.50
N ASN A 545 0.52 -0.39 33.37
CA ASN A 545 -0.26 -1.24 32.46
C ASN A 545 -1.55 -0.58 31.90
N ARG A 546 -1.70 0.74 31.97
CA ARG A 546 -2.83 1.46 31.36
C ARG A 546 -2.59 1.66 29.87
N THR A 547 -3.66 1.64 29.07
CA THR A 547 -3.58 1.82 27.62
C THR A 547 -2.92 3.14 27.26
N ILE A 548 -1.95 3.10 26.35
CA ILE A 548 -1.28 4.31 25.85
C ILE A 548 -0.88 4.14 24.39
N HIS A 549 -0.98 5.22 23.62
CA HIS A 549 -0.51 5.27 22.25
C HIS A 549 0.86 5.94 22.19
N THR A 550 1.89 5.18 21.84
CA THR A 550 3.25 5.70 21.57
C THR A 550 3.37 6.15 20.12
N TYR A 551 3.60 7.45 19.91
CA TYR A 551 3.96 7.96 18.59
C TYR A 551 5.39 7.59 18.20
N HIS A 552 5.69 7.65 16.89
CA HIS A 552 7.01 7.41 16.27
C HIS A 552 7.88 6.45 17.09
N THR A 553 7.34 5.24 17.30
CA THR A 553 7.84 4.27 18.28
C THR A 553 9.30 3.88 18.06
N GLU A 554 9.80 4.00 16.84
CA GLU A 554 11.20 3.77 16.50
C GLU A 554 12.17 4.78 17.13
N GLY A 555 11.73 6.04 17.31
CA GLY A 555 12.45 7.06 18.08
C GLY A 555 13.15 8.17 17.28
N ALA A 556 13.27 8.12 15.95
CA ALA A 556 13.82 9.25 15.18
C ALA A 556 12.97 10.52 15.33
N GLY A 557 11.65 10.36 15.30
CA GLY A 557 10.68 11.42 15.62
C GLY A 557 10.73 11.87 17.08
N GLY A 558 11.34 11.08 17.97
CA GLY A 558 11.63 11.38 19.37
C GLY A 558 11.15 10.31 20.35
N GLY A 559 11.80 10.27 21.51
CA GLY A 559 11.58 9.29 22.56
C GLY A 559 12.91 8.72 23.10
N HIS A 560 12.86 8.07 24.27
CA HIS A 560 14.03 7.51 24.98
C HIS A 560 15.09 6.96 24.01
N ALA A 561 16.27 7.59 24.00
CA ALA A 561 17.39 7.17 23.17
C ALA A 561 18.25 6.14 23.94
N PRO A 562 18.64 5.02 23.31
CA PRO A 562 18.33 4.60 21.94
C PRO A 562 17.11 3.66 21.81
N ASP A 563 16.45 3.31 22.92
CA ASP A 563 15.73 2.04 23.06
C ASP A 563 14.21 2.15 23.21
N ILE A 564 13.61 3.31 22.90
CA ILE A 564 12.16 3.51 22.91
C ILE A 564 11.39 2.49 22.06
N ILE A 565 12.00 1.95 21.00
CA ILE A 565 11.40 0.92 20.15
C ILE A 565 11.01 -0.34 20.92
N SER A 566 11.62 -0.59 22.09
CA SER A 566 11.32 -1.74 22.95
C SER A 566 9.86 -1.78 23.42
N VAL A 567 9.16 -0.64 23.50
CA VAL A 567 7.79 -0.56 24.02
C VAL A 567 6.76 -1.39 23.23
N VAL A 568 7.10 -1.84 22.01
CA VAL A 568 6.27 -2.75 21.20
C VAL A 568 5.98 -4.09 21.88
N GLU A 569 6.77 -4.48 22.89
CA GLU A 569 6.62 -5.73 23.62
C GLU A 569 5.45 -5.73 24.63
N HIS A 570 4.92 -4.55 24.98
CA HIS A 570 3.91 -4.42 26.02
C HIS A 570 2.48 -4.49 25.46
N GLU A 571 1.59 -5.19 26.18
CA GLU A 571 0.18 -5.34 25.79
C GLU A 571 -0.61 -4.04 25.86
N ASN A 572 -0.30 -3.15 26.80
CA ASN A 572 -1.02 -1.89 26.97
C ASN A 572 -0.56 -0.78 26.00
N VAL A 573 0.47 -1.03 25.19
CA VAL A 573 1.02 -0.07 24.23
C VAL A 573 0.40 -0.26 22.86
N LEU A 574 -0.05 0.84 22.25
CA LEU A 574 -0.58 0.93 20.89
C LEU A 574 0.44 1.66 20.01
N PRO A 575 1.43 0.98 19.44
CA PRO A 575 2.56 1.62 18.77
C PRO A 575 2.19 2.11 17.37
N SER A 576 2.60 3.33 17.06
CA SER A 576 2.56 3.89 15.70
C SER A 576 3.93 4.38 15.25
N SER A 577 4.07 4.48 13.93
CA SER A 577 5.19 5.15 13.26
C SER A 577 4.73 6.43 12.57
N THR A 578 5.70 7.30 12.35
CA THR A 578 5.56 8.44 11.44
C THR A 578 6.19 8.09 10.10
N ASN A 579 5.84 8.82 9.05
CA ASN A 579 6.12 8.35 7.69
C ASN A 579 7.46 8.75 7.04
N PRO A 580 8.31 9.65 7.56
CA PRO A 580 9.53 10.03 6.82
C PRO A 580 10.58 8.92 6.83
N THR A 581 10.65 8.10 7.88
CA THR A 581 11.58 6.97 8.01
C THR A 581 11.15 5.78 7.15
N ARG A 582 9.94 5.83 6.56
CA ARG A 582 9.30 4.68 5.92
C ARG A 582 9.39 4.73 4.39
N PRO A 583 9.79 3.64 3.73
CA PRO A 583 10.71 2.64 4.26
C PRO A 583 12.11 3.22 4.47
N PHE A 584 12.99 2.46 5.11
CA PHE A 584 14.41 2.79 5.18
C PHE A 584 15.05 2.72 3.78
N THR A 585 15.67 3.82 3.33
CA THR A 585 16.29 3.99 2.01
C THR A 585 17.65 4.71 2.11
N GLY A 586 18.41 4.74 1.01
CA GLY A 586 19.77 5.30 0.99
C GLY A 586 19.92 6.77 1.41
N ASN A 587 18.87 7.61 1.34
CA ASN A 587 18.94 9.02 1.77
C ASN A 587 18.30 9.27 3.16
N THR A 588 17.84 8.22 3.85
CA THR A 588 17.02 8.39 5.06
C THR A 588 17.82 9.03 6.19
N LEU A 589 19.02 8.54 6.46
CA LEU A 589 19.86 9.05 7.54
C LEU A 589 20.26 10.50 7.33
N ASP A 590 20.80 10.82 6.15
CA ASP A 590 21.25 12.17 5.81
C ASP A 590 20.09 13.19 5.89
N GLU A 591 18.91 12.83 5.37
CA GLU A 591 17.72 13.67 5.49
C GLU A 591 17.32 13.88 6.96
N HIS A 592 17.25 12.82 7.76
CA HIS A 592 16.73 12.90 9.12
C HIS A 592 17.68 13.61 10.07
N LEU A 593 19.00 13.44 9.90
CA LEU A 593 19.99 14.15 10.70
C LEU A 593 19.85 15.66 10.50
N ASP A 594 19.82 16.14 9.25
CA ASP A 594 19.67 17.58 8.99
C ASP A 594 18.28 18.11 9.40
N MET A 595 17.23 17.33 9.15
CA MET A 595 15.86 17.68 9.55
C MET A 595 15.74 17.84 11.08
N LEU A 596 16.30 16.91 11.85
CA LEU A 596 16.30 16.97 13.31
C LEU A 596 17.02 18.22 13.81
N MET A 597 18.20 18.52 13.25
CA MET A 597 18.95 19.70 13.64
C MET A 597 18.18 21.00 13.37
N VAL A 598 17.46 21.08 12.25
CA VAL A 598 16.60 22.23 11.93
C VAL A 598 15.39 22.30 12.86
N CYS A 599 14.69 21.20 13.07
CA CYS A 599 13.48 21.13 13.89
C CYS A 599 13.74 21.54 15.36
N HIS A 600 14.86 21.09 15.92
CA HIS A 600 15.24 21.34 17.31
C HIS A 600 16.21 22.54 17.49
N HIS A 601 16.50 23.29 16.43
CA HIS A 601 17.42 24.44 16.46
C HIS A 601 18.82 24.11 17.00
N LEU A 602 19.29 22.89 16.70
CA LEU A 602 20.60 22.39 17.10
C LEU A 602 21.71 22.99 16.23
N SER A 603 22.89 23.13 16.81
CA SER A 603 24.07 23.69 16.15
C SER A 603 25.10 22.61 15.81
N ARG A 604 25.48 22.52 14.54
CA ARG A 604 26.61 21.68 14.08
C ARG A 604 27.96 22.06 14.72
N ASN A 605 28.04 23.23 15.35
CA ASN A 605 29.24 23.71 16.01
C ASN A 605 29.29 23.37 17.52
N ILE A 606 28.25 22.73 18.05
CA ILE A 606 28.17 22.32 19.46
C ILE A 606 28.27 20.78 19.48
N PRO A 607 29.35 20.19 20.02
CA PRO A 607 29.54 18.75 20.06
C PRO A 607 28.39 18.00 20.74
N GLU A 608 27.81 18.58 21.79
CA GLU A 608 26.68 17.99 22.53
C GLU A 608 25.41 17.91 21.68
N ASP A 609 25.15 18.92 20.84
CA ASP A 609 24.02 18.96 19.92
C ASP A 609 24.16 17.90 18.81
N VAL A 610 25.39 17.70 18.32
CA VAL A 610 25.69 16.66 17.33
C VAL A 610 25.56 15.27 17.96
N ALA A 611 26.10 15.07 19.16
CA ALA A 611 25.98 13.80 19.88
C ALA A 611 24.51 13.44 20.19
N PHE A 612 23.68 14.42 20.53
CA PHE A 612 22.23 14.22 20.68
C PHE A 612 21.56 13.83 19.35
N ALA A 613 21.96 14.46 18.24
CA ALA A 613 21.39 14.14 16.94
C ALA A 613 21.79 12.73 16.45
N GLU A 614 23.06 12.36 16.66
CA GLU A 614 23.62 11.04 16.33
C GLU A 614 23.03 9.92 17.20
N SER A 615 22.71 10.20 18.47
CA SER A 615 22.04 9.22 19.33
C SER A 615 20.55 9.05 18.99
N ARG A 616 19.91 10.03 18.33
CA ARG A 616 18.49 10.01 17.96
C ARG A 616 18.22 9.43 16.57
N ILE A 617 19.07 9.70 15.59
CA ILE A 617 18.92 9.22 14.21
C ILE A 617 19.80 7.99 14.01
N ARG A 618 19.21 6.80 14.11
CA ARG A 618 19.93 5.51 14.12
C ARG A 618 19.49 4.63 12.96
N ALA A 619 20.44 4.08 12.22
CA ALA A 619 20.15 3.25 11.05
C ALA A 619 19.47 1.94 11.46
N GLU A 620 19.90 1.39 12.58
CA GLU A 620 19.56 0.10 13.13
C GLU A 620 18.08 0.07 13.55
N THR A 621 17.63 1.05 14.33
CA THR A 621 16.24 1.14 14.76
C THR A 621 15.29 1.51 13.60
N ILE A 622 15.72 2.36 12.67
CA ILE A 622 14.98 2.68 11.44
C ILE A 622 14.81 1.42 10.56
N ALA A 623 15.85 0.59 10.43
CA ALA A 623 15.77 -0.68 9.70
C ALA A 623 14.83 -1.66 10.41
N ALA A 624 14.94 -1.80 11.72
CA ALA A 624 14.07 -2.68 12.51
C ALA A 624 12.60 -2.25 12.48
N GLU A 625 12.32 -0.95 12.40
CA GLU A 625 10.95 -0.45 12.22
C GLU A 625 10.29 -1.01 10.94
N ASP A 626 11.04 -1.22 9.84
CA ASP A 626 10.49 -1.84 8.62
C ASP A 626 10.05 -3.28 8.90
N VAL A 627 10.88 -4.03 9.63
CA VAL A 627 10.62 -5.43 10.01
C VAL A 627 9.46 -5.52 10.99
N LEU A 628 9.42 -4.66 12.01
CA LEU A 628 8.36 -4.63 13.02
C LEU A 628 7.01 -4.24 12.42
N HIS A 629 6.97 -3.39 11.39
CA HIS A 629 5.75 -3.18 10.62
C HIS A 629 5.27 -4.46 9.95
N ASP A 630 6.17 -5.18 9.29
CA ASP A 630 5.82 -6.39 8.54
C ASP A 630 5.47 -7.57 9.45
N LEU A 631 6.06 -7.65 10.65
CA LEU A 631 5.69 -8.60 11.70
C LEU A 631 4.33 -8.29 12.38
N GLY A 632 3.82 -7.07 12.20
CA GLY A 632 2.64 -6.60 12.91
C GLY A 632 2.91 -6.21 14.36
N ALA A 633 4.16 -5.88 14.71
CA ALA A 633 4.55 -5.36 16.00
C ALA A 633 4.35 -3.83 16.10
N ILE A 634 4.38 -3.10 15.00
CA ILE A 634 3.89 -1.72 14.95
C ILE A 634 2.51 -1.71 14.28
N SER A 635 1.54 -1.08 14.94
CA SER A 635 0.12 -1.26 14.62
C SER A 635 -0.47 -0.18 13.73
N MET A 636 0.16 0.98 13.66
CA MET A 636 -0.40 2.15 12.98
C MET A 636 0.66 2.93 12.19
N MET A 637 0.23 3.59 11.12
CA MET A 637 1.02 4.53 10.31
C MET A 637 0.39 5.92 10.42
N SER A 638 1.20 6.94 10.66
CA SER A 638 0.77 8.34 10.78
C SER A 638 1.74 9.26 10.04
N SER A 639 1.45 10.56 9.93
CA SER A 639 2.37 11.49 9.28
C SER A 639 3.43 12.08 10.20
N ASP A 640 3.02 12.83 11.23
CA ASP A 640 3.78 13.93 11.87
C ASP A 640 3.81 15.23 11.04
N SER A 641 2.63 15.64 10.55
CA SER A 641 2.50 16.59 9.46
C SER A 641 3.28 17.91 9.66
N GLN A 642 4.30 18.16 8.82
CA GLN A 642 5.19 19.32 8.88
C GLN A 642 6.03 19.46 10.16
N ALA A 643 6.08 18.43 11.00
CA ALA A 643 6.88 18.36 12.21
C ALA A 643 7.71 17.07 12.20
N MET A 644 8.51 16.88 11.14
CA MET A 644 9.14 15.60 10.77
C MET A 644 8.20 14.60 10.09
N GLY A 645 7.28 15.07 9.24
CA GLY A 645 6.33 14.16 8.58
C GLY A 645 5.53 14.78 7.45
N ARG A 646 4.89 13.92 6.64
CA ARG A 646 4.26 14.32 5.36
C ARG A 646 2.79 13.87 5.30
N CYS A 647 1.82 14.75 5.55
CA CYS A 647 0.39 14.38 5.59
C CYS A 647 -0.16 13.76 4.28
N GLY A 648 0.42 14.10 3.13
CA GLY A 648 0.05 13.53 1.82
C GLY A 648 0.58 12.12 1.57
N GLU A 649 1.47 11.59 2.40
CA GLU A 649 2.23 10.37 2.09
C GLU A 649 1.94 9.18 3.02
N VAL A 650 1.03 9.28 3.99
CA VAL A 650 0.72 8.16 4.92
C VAL A 650 0.38 6.87 4.18
N ILE A 651 -0.53 6.94 3.20
CA ILE A 651 -0.94 5.77 2.39
C ILE A 651 0.22 5.31 1.50
N LEU A 652 0.87 6.23 0.80
CA LEU A 652 1.99 5.92 -0.10
C LEU A 652 3.13 5.18 0.62
N ARG A 653 3.52 5.69 1.80
CA ARG A 653 4.62 5.17 2.60
C ARG A 653 4.28 3.81 3.20
N THR A 654 3.02 3.59 3.58
CA THR A 654 2.51 2.26 3.99
C THR A 654 2.77 1.23 2.89
N TRP A 655 2.40 1.52 1.65
CA TRP A 655 2.54 0.58 0.55
C TRP A 655 3.99 0.41 0.09
N ASN A 656 4.80 1.45 0.17
CA ASN A 656 6.24 1.36 -0.10
C ASN A 656 6.94 0.45 0.93
N THR A 657 6.58 0.54 2.22
CA THR A 657 7.12 -0.37 3.26
C THR A 657 6.67 -1.81 3.05
N ALA A 658 5.40 -2.05 2.72
CA ALA A 658 4.92 -3.39 2.38
C ALA A 658 5.65 -3.98 1.15
N HIS A 659 5.85 -3.16 0.12
CA HIS A 659 6.57 -3.54 -1.09
C HIS A 659 8.03 -3.89 -0.79
N LYS A 660 8.76 -3.03 -0.09
CA LYS A 660 10.17 -3.28 0.26
C LYS A 660 10.31 -4.57 1.07
N ASN A 661 9.49 -4.75 2.11
CA ASN A 661 9.53 -5.97 2.91
C ASN A 661 9.22 -7.22 2.10
N LYS A 662 8.28 -7.16 1.13
CA LYS A 662 8.07 -8.28 0.22
C LYS A 662 9.30 -8.61 -0.61
N VAL A 663 9.92 -7.59 -1.20
CA VAL A 663 11.09 -7.79 -2.09
C VAL A 663 12.26 -8.38 -1.31
N GLN A 664 12.50 -7.92 -0.08
CA GLN A 664 13.66 -8.34 0.72
C GLN A 664 13.42 -9.61 1.53
N ARG A 665 12.20 -9.83 2.02
CA ARG A 665 11.89 -10.92 2.98
C ARG A 665 10.92 -11.97 2.43
N GLY A 666 10.55 -11.87 1.16
CA GLY A 666 9.61 -12.79 0.52
C GLY A 666 8.17 -12.66 1.04
N PRO A 667 7.31 -13.65 0.74
CA PRO A 667 5.93 -13.69 1.23
C PRO A 667 5.88 -13.89 2.75
N LEU A 668 4.86 -13.32 3.40
CA LEU A 668 4.56 -13.66 4.80
C LEU A 668 4.22 -15.15 4.92
N LYS A 669 4.37 -15.72 6.13
CA LYS A 669 4.00 -17.11 6.42
C LYS A 669 2.56 -17.44 6.01
N GLU A 670 1.64 -16.50 6.22
CA GLU A 670 0.22 -16.64 5.86
C GLU A 670 -0.06 -16.53 4.35
N ASP A 671 0.90 -15.99 3.59
CA ASP A 671 0.80 -15.79 2.13
C ASP A 671 1.57 -16.86 1.33
N GLN A 672 2.43 -17.66 1.97
CA GLN A 672 3.19 -18.74 1.35
C GLN A 672 2.27 -19.74 0.61
N GLY A 673 2.63 -20.06 -0.64
CA GLY A 673 1.87 -20.99 -1.49
C GLY A 673 0.52 -20.46 -2.00
N THR A 674 0.18 -19.20 -1.76
CA THR A 674 -1.12 -18.63 -2.19
C THR A 674 -1.07 -17.90 -3.54
N ASP A 675 0.13 -17.65 -4.07
CA ASP A 675 0.42 -16.81 -5.24
C ASP A 675 -0.11 -15.36 -5.14
N ALA A 676 -0.30 -14.87 -3.90
CA ALA A 676 -0.82 -13.54 -3.56
C ALA A 676 -0.27 -13.05 -2.21
N ASP A 677 -0.53 -11.79 -1.88
CA ASP A 677 -0.04 -11.09 -0.68
C ASP A 677 -1.21 -10.59 0.18
N ASN A 678 -2.33 -11.33 0.19
CA ASN A 678 -3.56 -10.87 0.83
C ASN A 678 -3.37 -10.62 2.33
N ALA A 679 -2.64 -11.47 3.04
CA ALA A 679 -2.40 -11.30 4.47
C ALA A 679 -1.53 -10.05 4.73
N ARG A 680 -0.45 -9.85 3.96
CA ARG A 680 0.36 -8.62 4.03
C ARG A 680 -0.50 -7.39 3.72
N VAL A 681 -1.30 -7.41 2.66
CA VAL A 681 -2.15 -6.27 2.30
C VAL A 681 -3.18 -5.95 3.40
N LYS A 682 -3.83 -6.96 3.99
CA LYS A 682 -4.74 -6.78 5.13
C LYS A 682 -4.03 -6.24 6.38
N ARG A 683 -2.80 -6.71 6.65
CA ARG A 683 -1.94 -6.18 7.71
C ARG A 683 -1.64 -4.70 7.50
N TYR A 684 -1.25 -4.29 6.31
CA TYR A 684 -0.84 -2.90 6.05
C TYR A 684 -2.00 -1.92 5.88
N VAL A 685 -3.10 -2.30 5.21
CA VAL A 685 -4.28 -1.42 5.10
C VAL A 685 -4.85 -1.08 6.47
N SER A 686 -4.81 -2.03 7.42
CA SER A 686 -5.31 -1.81 8.78
C SER A 686 -4.54 -0.73 9.54
N LYS A 687 -3.26 -0.49 9.21
CA LYS A 687 -2.36 0.47 9.90
C LYS A 687 -2.80 1.93 9.72
N TYR A 688 -3.47 2.27 8.62
CA TYR A 688 -3.96 3.63 8.37
C TYR A 688 -5.49 3.72 8.30
N THR A 689 -6.22 2.63 8.59
CA THR A 689 -7.70 2.61 8.55
C THR A 689 -8.27 2.23 9.92
N ILE A 690 -8.40 0.94 10.20
CA ILE A 690 -9.13 0.46 11.38
C ILE A 690 -8.34 0.58 12.68
N ASN A 691 -7.02 0.38 12.66
CA ASN A 691 -6.20 0.42 13.87
C ASN A 691 -6.17 1.81 14.50
N PRO A 692 -5.91 2.92 13.76
CA PRO A 692 -6.06 4.25 14.34
C PRO A 692 -7.50 4.53 14.78
N ALA A 693 -8.52 4.03 14.08
CA ALA A 693 -9.91 4.19 14.52
C ALA A 693 -10.21 3.47 15.85
N ILE A 694 -9.72 2.24 16.04
CA ILE A 694 -9.86 1.50 17.30
C ILE A 694 -9.07 2.20 18.40
N ALA A 695 -7.80 2.53 18.15
CA ALA A 695 -6.91 3.16 19.13
C ALA A 695 -7.50 4.46 19.70
N GLN A 696 -8.25 5.20 18.89
CA GLN A 696 -8.77 6.52 19.26
C GLN A 696 -10.26 6.50 19.64
N GLY A 697 -10.86 5.31 19.82
CA GLY A 697 -12.26 5.18 20.22
C GLY A 697 -13.29 5.60 19.17
N MET A 698 -12.90 5.63 17.89
CA MET A 698 -13.71 6.05 16.74
C MET A 698 -14.17 4.86 15.86
N GLY A 699 -13.64 3.66 16.12
CA GLY A 699 -13.86 2.46 15.31
C GLY A 699 -15.30 1.98 15.18
N HIS A 700 -16.21 2.47 16.03
CA HIS A 700 -17.63 2.16 15.98
C HIS A 700 -18.39 2.88 14.84
N LEU A 701 -17.85 3.99 14.32
CA LEU A 701 -18.44 4.71 13.18
C LEU A 701 -17.54 4.79 11.95
N ILE A 702 -16.22 4.66 12.11
CA ILE A 702 -15.26 4.81 11.00
C ILE A 702 -14.19 3.71 11.01
N GLY A 703 -13.34 3.69 9.97
CA GLY A 703 -12.10 2.92 9.90
C GLY A 703 -12.16 1.67 9.02
N SER A 704 -13.31 1.29 8.47
CA SER A 704 -13.44 0.10 7.62
C SER A 704 -14.73 0.10 6.80
N ILE A 705 -14.73 -0.70 5.73
CA ILE A 705 -15.91 -0.87 4.86
C ILE A 705 -16.83 -1.93 5.48
N GLU A 706 -17.64 -1.49 6.45
CA GLU A 706 -18.59 -2.33 7.19
C GLU A 706 -19.97 -1.64 7.29
N VAL A 707 -21.04 -2.43 7.28
CA VAL A 707 -22.41 -1.91 7.45
C VAL A 707 -22.55 -1.20 8.79
N GLY A 708 -23.19 -0.04 8.80
CA GLY A 708 -23.35 0.82 9.98
C GLY A 708 -22.23 1.84 10.18
N LYS A 709 -21.19 1.83 9.35
CA LYS A 709 -20.12 2.85 9.36
C LYS A 709 -20.38 3.97 8.35
N LEU A 710 -19.74 5.12 8.57
CA LEU A 710 -19.82 6.27 7.68
C LEU A 710 -19.21 5.91 6.31
N ALA A 711 -19.83 6.35 5.23
CA ALA A 711 -19.36 6.07 3.87
C ALA A 711 -18.21 7.02 3.47
N ASP A 712 -17.09 6.94 4.18
CA ASP A 712 -15.82 7.58 3.83
C ASP A 712 -14.98 6.59 3.00
N LEU A 713 -15.10 6.68 1.68
CA LEU A 713 -14.60 5.66 0.75
C LEU A 713 -13.67 6.29 -0.27
N VAL A 714 -12.63 5.56 -0.66
CA VAL A 714 -11.65 6.01 -1.65
C VAL A 714 -11.63 5.03 -2.81
N LEU A 715 -11.80 5.55 -4.02
CA LEU A 715 -11.79 4.78 -5.26
C LEU A 715 -10.45 4.99 -5.97
N TRP A 716 -9.80 3.89 -6.33
CA TRP A 716 -8.49 3.86 -6.95
C TRP A 716 -8.57 3.19 -8.32
N ALA A 717 -7.88 3.74 -9.31
CA ALA A 717 -7.46 2.92 -10.44
C ALA A 717 -6.38 1.94 -9.93
N PRO A 718 -6.41 0.65 -10.33
CA PRO A 718 -5.39 -0.30 -9.90
C PRO A 718 -3.95 0.17 -10.17
N SER A 719 -3.74 0.87 -11.29
CA SER A 719 -2.43 1.40 -11.70
C SER A 719 -1.90 2.56 -10.84
N SER A 720 -2.77 3.27 -10.12
CA SER A 720 -2.40 4.39 -9.25
C SER A 720 -2.68 4.13 -7.76
N PHE A 721 -3.04 2.89 -7.42
CA PHE A 721 -3.37 2.47 -6.06
C PHE A 721 -2.27 2.86 -5.07
N GLY A 722 -2.67 3.42 -3.93
CA GLY A 722 -1.76 3.85 -2.87
C GLY A 722 -1.05 5.18 -3.11
N ALA A 723 -1.08 5.74 -4.32
CA ALA A 723 -0.42 6.99 -4.66
C ALA A 723 -1.40 8.13 -4.98
N LYS A 724 -2.29 7.91 -5.96
CA LYS A 724 -3.23 8.94 -6.44
C LYS A 724 -4.62 8.35 -6.61
N PRO A 725 -5.59 8.64 -5.74
CA PRO A 725 -6.95 8.13 -5.90
C PRO A 725 -7.65 8.80 -7.08
N ALA A 726 -8.66 8.13 -7.61
CA ALA A 726 -9.55 8.68 -8.63
C ALA A 726 -10.62 9.58 -8.00
N GLN A 727 -11.20 9.12 -6.89
CA GLN A 727 -12.27 9.82 -6.16
C GLN A 727 -12.15 9.53 -4.66
N VAL A 728 -12.50 10.51 -3.84
CA VAL A 728 -12.60 10.41 -2.37
C VAL A 728 -14.00 10.87 -1.98
N MET A 729 -14.73 10.00 -1.31
CA MET A 729 -16.08 10.24 -0.81
C MET A 729 -16.03 10.52 0.70
N LYS A 730 -16.84 11.48 1.13
CA LYS A 730 -17.03 11.83 2.54
C LYS A 730 -18.52 11.77 2.83
N GLY A 731 -18.92 10.93 3.79
CA GLY A 731 -20.33 10.73 4.13
C GLY A 731 -21.18 10.35 2.92
N GLY A 732 -20.66 9.52 2.01
CA GLY A 732 -21.41 9.06 0.84
C GLY A 732 -21.50 10.02 -0.34
N VAL A 733 -20.85 11.19 -0.27
CA VAL A 733 -20.80 12.20 -1.35
C VAL A 733 -19.36 12.42 -1.79
N ILE A 734 -19.11 12.57 -3.09
CA ILE A 734 -17.76 12.83 -3.62
C ILE A 734 -17.26 14.19 -3.12
N ALA A 735 -16.17 14.18 -2.35
CA ALA A 735 -15.55 15.36 -1.75
C ALA A 735 -14.30 15.82 -2.50
N CYS A 736 -13.55 14.90 -3.10
CA CYS A 736 -12.38 15.21 -3.93
C CYS A 736 -12.31 14.23 -5.10
N ALA A 737 -11.89 14.67 -6.28
CA ALA A 737 -11.76 13.80 -7.45
C ALA A 737 -10.75 14.32 -8.47
N GLN A 738 -10.17 13.40 -9.25
CA GLN A 738 -9.43 13.73 -10.47
C GLN A 738 -10.41 14.37 -11.47
N MET A 739 -10.19 15.64 -11.78
CA MET A 739 -11.09 16.42 -12.63
C MET A 739 -10.29 17.29 -13.58
N GLY A 740 -10.64 17.19 -14.86
CA GLY A 740 -10.06 17.94 -15.97
C GLY A 740 -10.39 19.42 -15.97
N ASP A 741 -10.23 20.03 -17.15
CA ASP A 741 -10.64 21.40 -17.46
C ASP A 741 -12.15 21.58 -17.20
N PRO A 742 -12.56 22.44 -16.23
CA PRO A 742 -13.97 22.65 -15.90
C PRO A 742 -14.81 23.24 -17.05
N ASN A 743 -14.18 23.81 -18.07
CA ASN A 743 -14.86 24.35 -19.24
C ASN A 743 -15.04 23.31 -20.36
N ALA A 744 -14.35 22.17 -20.28
CA ALA A 744 -14.33 21.20 -21.37
C ALA A 744 -15.68 20.52 -21.58
N SER A 745 -15.84 19.95 -22.78
CA SER A 745 -17.02 19.19 -23.17
C SER A 745 -17.23 17.90 -22.37
N ILE A 746 -16.15 17.35 -21.77
CA ILE A 746 -16.14 16.14 -20.94
C ILE A 746 -15.11 16.29 -19.80
N PRO A 747 -15.27 15.56 -18.67
CA PRO A 747 -14.50 15.81 -17.44
C PRO A 747 -13.03 15.32 -17.46
N THR A 748 -12.61 14.64 -18.52
CA THR A 748 -11.29 13.99 -18.65
C THR A 748 -10.29 14.79 -19.49
N VAL A 749 -10.67 15.99 -19.92
CA VAL A 749 -9.79 16.86 -20.72
C VAL A 749 -8.74 17.52 -19.84
N GLU A 750 -7.49 17.49 -20.28
CA GLU A 750 -6.37 18.02 -19.52
C GLU A 750 -6.42 19.56 -19.29
N PRO A 751 -5.92 20.06 -18.14
CA PRO A 751 -5.25 19.30 -17.07
C PRO A 751 -6.21 18.61 -16.10
N VAL A 752 -5.98 17.32 -15.88
CA VAL A 752 -6.60 16.53 -14.81
C VAL A 752 -5.79 16.68 -13.52
N VAL A 753 -6.42 17.22 -12.49
CA VAL A 753 -5.83 17.39 -11.15
C VAL A 753 -6.84 16.99 -10.08
N MET A 754 -6.38 16.71 -8.86
CA MET A 754 -7.29 16.52 -7.72
C MET A 754 -7.95 17.85 -7.36
N ARG A 755 -9.28 17.89 -7.45
CA ARG A 755 -10.09 19.08 -7.14
C ARG A 755 -11.13 18.77 -6.07
N SER A 756 -11.39 19.77 -5.24
CA SER A 756 -12.54 19.76 -4.32
C SER A 756 -13.85 19.71 -5.09
N MET A 757 -14.75 18.83 -4.65
CA MET A 757 -16.08 18.61 -5.21
C MET A 757 -17.17 19.09 -4.24
N PHE A 758 -18.44 18.97 -4.60
CA PHE A 758 -19.54 19.44 -3.75
C PHE A 758 -19.57 18.82 -2.35
N GLY A 759 -19.11 17.56 -2.20
CA GLY A 759 -19.03 16.89 -0.89
C GLY A 759 -18.10 17.58 0.10
N SER A 760 -17.07 18.32 -0.35
CA SER A 760 -16.16 19.05 0.53
C SER A 760 -16.76 20.35 1.07
N MET A 761 -17.86 20.83 0.47
CA MET A 761 -18.54 22.07 0.86
C MET A 761 -19.62 21.86 1.93
N SER A 762 -19.89 20.60 2.31
CA SER A 762 -20.91 20.24 3.31
C SER A 762 -20.28 19.69 4.59
N PRO A 763 -20.21 20.50 5.67
CA PRO A 763 -19.74 20.04 6.98
C PRO A 763 -20.49 18.82 7.53
N LEU A 764 -21.77 18.65 7.17
CA LEU A 764 -22.61 17.54 7.64
C LEU A 764 -22.12 16.17 7.20
N ASN A 765 -21.26 16.11 6.18
CA ASN A 765 -20.64 14.86 5.73
C ASN A 765 -19.52 14.40 6.67
N SER A 766 -19.09 15.23 7.62
CA SER A 766 -17.94 15.01 8.50
C SER A 766 -18.33 15.05 9.98
N ILE A 767 -17.47 14.45 10.80
CA ILE A 767 -17.61 14.38 12.25
C ILE A 767 -16.55 15.27 12.93
N ALA A 768 -16.97 16.02 13.95
CA ALA A 768 -16.11 16.61 14.96
C ALA A 768 -16.11 15.69 16.20
N TRP A 769 -14.98 15.06 16.47
CA TRP A 769 -14.80 14.13 17.58
C TRP A 769 -14.39 14.87 18.84
N VAL A 770 -15.08 14.59 19.95
CA VAL A 770 -14.85 15.19 21.27
C VAL A 770 -14.88 14.14 22.37
N SER A 771 -14.52 14.50 23.59
CA SER A 771 -14.79 13.65 24.76
C SER A 771 -16.27 13.59 25.07
N LYS A 772 -16.71 12.50 25.73
CA LYS A 772 -18.04 12.43 26.32
C LYS A 772 -18.28 13.55 27.36
N ALA A 773 -17.25 13.91 28.12
CA ALA A 773 -17.31 14.98 29.13
C ALA A 773 -17.70 16.35 28.54
N SER A 774 -17.27 16.66 27.31
CA SER A 774 -17.62 17.92 26.65
C SER A 774 -19.08 17.99 26.19
N ILE A 775 -19.64 16.85 25.79
CA ILE A 775 -21.07 16.72 25.46
C ILE A 775 -21.89 16.84 26.74
N ASP A 776 -21.54 16.08 27.78
CA ASP A 776 -22.30 16.02 29.03
C ASP A 776 -22.29 17.37 29.79
N SER A 777 -21.19 18.13 29.71
CA SER A 777 -21.08 19.49 30.27
C SER A 777 -21.80 20.58 29.43
N GLY A 778 -22.23 20.25 28.21
CA GLY A 778 -22.85 21.20 27.27
C GLY A 778 -21.88 22.27 26.73
N ASN A 779 -20.56 22.06 26.84
CA ASN A 779 -19.58 23.03 26.38
C ASN A 779 -19.48 23.07 24.85
N VAL A 780 -19.41 21.90 24.19
CA VAL A 780 -19.30 21.83 22.72
C VAL A 780 -20.54 22.40 22.01
N GLU A 781 -21.73 22.27 22.61
CA GLU A 781 -22.97 22.85 22.07
C GLU A 781 -22.88 24.38 21.91
N LYS A 782 -22.19 25.06 22.85
CA LYS A 782 -21.99 26.51 22.81
C LYS A 782 -21.16 26.95 21.60
N TYR A 783 -20.36 26.06 21.01
CA TYR A 783 -19.49 26.38 19.87
C TYR A 783 -20.26 26.43 18.54
N LYS A 784 -21.49 25.87 18.49
CA LYS A 784 -22.40 25.89 17.33
C LYS A 784 -21.75 25.33 16.05
N LEU A 785 -21.05 24.21 16.19
CA LEU A 785 -20.44 23.49 15.07
C LEU A 785 -21.51 23.01 14.09
N LYS A 786 -21.20 23.06 12.79
CA LYS A 786 -22.05 22.52 11.72
C LYS A 786 -21.78 21.05 11.47
N LYS A 787 -20.55 20.59 11.71
CA LYS A 787 -20.22 19.15 11.69
C LYS A 787 -21.06 18.40 12.71
N ARG A 788 -21.33 17.14 12.41
CA ARG A 788 -21.90 16.21 13.39
C ARG A 788 -20.90 16.04 14.54
N VAL A 789 -21.34 16.24 15.78
CA VAL A 789 -20.49 16.04 16.97
C VAL A 789 -20.70 14.63 17.49
N GLU A 790 -19.62 13.89 17.70
CA GLU A 790 -19.65 12.53 18.28
C GLU A 790 -18.59 12.38 19.37
N ALA A 791 -18.91 11.56 20.37
CA ALA A 791 -17.95 11.22 21.43
C ALA A 791 -17.05 10.07 20.99
N VAL A 792 -15.76 10.15 21.33
CA VAL A 792 -14.91 8.95 21.35
C VAL A 792 -15.33 8.02 22.49
N THR A 793 -15.21 6.71 22.27
CA THR A 793 -15.60 5.70 23.27
C THR A 793 -14.72 4.46 23.20
N GLY A 794 -14.44 3.82 24.33
CA GLY A 794 -13.73 2.54 24.40
C GLY A 794 -12.21 2.65 24.27
N CYS A 795 -11.62 3.78 24.67
CA CYS A 795 -10.19 4.05 24.53
C CYS A 795 -9.32 3.31 25.56
N ARG A 796 -9.88 2.93 26.73
CA ARG A 796 -9.10 2.53 27.91
C ARG A 796 -9.04 1.03 28.20
N LYS A 797 -9.81 0.23 27.46
CA LYS A 797 -9.90 -1.24 27.64
C LYS A 797 -9.28 -2.02 26.49
N ILE A 798 -8.67 -1.31 25.54
CA ILE A 798 -7.98 -1.90 24.40
C ILE A 798 -6.50 -2.04 24.70
N GLY A 799 -5.87 -3.01 24.05
CA GLY A 799 -4.43 -3.23 24.09
C GLY A 799 -3.95 -3.65 22.70
N LYS A 800 -2.70 -4.08 22.61
CA LYS A 800 -2.07 -4.56 21.39
C LYS A 800 -2.88 -5.69 20.74
N GLY A 801 -3.50 -6.58 21.53
CA GLY A 801 -4.41 -7.62 21.04
C GLY A 801 -5.68 -7.12 20.34
N SER A 802 -6.00 -5.83 20.46
CA SER A 802 -7.15 -5.21 19.76
C SER A 802 -6.79 -4.73 18.34
N MET A 803 -5.50 -4.61 18.02
CA MET A 803 -5.02 -4.07 16.75
C MET A 803 -5.11 -5.14 15.64
N LYS A 804 -5.97 -4.89 14.65
CA LYS A 804 -6.26 -5.86 13.58
C LYS A 804 -4.99 -6.15 12.79
N TRP A 805 -4.68 -7.43 12.63
CA TRP A 805 -3.50 -7.95 11.92
C TRP A 805 -2.14 -7.48 12.46
N ASN A 806 -2.10 -6.75 13.58
CA ASN A 806 -0.90 -6.10 14.11
C ASN A 806 -0.86 -6.16 15.65
N ASP A 807 -0.99 -7.36 16.19
CA ASP A 807 -1.08 -7.68 17.62
C ASP A 807 0.19 -8.35 18.18
N SER A 808 1.25 -8.43 17.36
CA SER A 808 2.53 -9.06 17.73
C SER A 808 3.25 -8.26 18.82
N LYS A 809 3.88 -8.97 19.74
CA LYS A 809 4.62 -8.42 20.89
C LYS A 809 5.97 -9.13 21.01
N PRO A 810 6.88 -8.92 20.06
CA PRO A 810 8.21 -9.51 20.15
C PRO A 810 8.90 -8.96 21.40
N LYS A 811 9.69 -9.80 22.08
CA LYS A 811 10.61 -9.34 23.12
C LYS A 811 11.71 -8.53 22.46
N MET A 812 12.00 -7.36 23.03
CA MET A 812 12.96 -6.42 22.47
C MET A 812 14.09 -6.17 23.45
N LYS A 813 15.32 -6.12 22.93
CA LYS A 813 16.47 -5.54 23.60
C LYS A 813 17.16 -4.64 22.57
N VAL A 814 17.72 -3.52 22.98
CA VAL A 814 18.52 -2.65 22.12
C VAL A 814 19.89 -2.53 22.75
N ASP A 815 20.94 -2.76 21.97
CA ASP A 815 22.30 -2.56 22.45
C ASP A 815 22.52 -1.06 22.72
N PRO A 816 22.92 -0.65 23.94
CA PRO A 816 23.03 0.75 24.29
C PRO A 816 24.19 1.48 23.59
N GLU A 817 25.15 0.76 23.01
CA GLU A 817 26.32 1.33 22.34
C GLU A 817 26.24 1.17 20.81
N ARG A 818 25.80 0.00 20.35
CA ARG A 818 25.69 -0.32 18.91
C ARG A 818 24.33 0.03 18.31
N TYR A 819 23.32 0.29 19.16
CA TYR A 819 21.93 0.56 18.80
C TYR A 819 21.21 -0.54 18.04
N ASP A 820 21.84 -1.70 17.86
CA ASP A 820 21.24 -2.89 17.27
C ASP A 820 20.05 -3.35 18.13
N PRO A 821 18.81 -3.34 17.61
CA PRO A 821 17.67 -3.92 18.29
C PRO A 821 17.78 -5.45 18.26
N LEU A 822 18.57 -5.95 19.21
CA LEU A 822 18.70 -7.35 19.57
C LEU A 822 17.34 -8.01 19.77
N ARG A 823 16.93 -8.79 18.77
CA ARG A 823 16.02 -9.90 18.96
C ARG A 823 16.81 -11.07 19.57
N SER A 824 17.37 -10.89 20.77
CA SER A 824 18.33 -11.83 21.37
C SER A 824 19.36 -12.42 20.38
N VAL A 825 19.93 -11.59 19.49
CA VAL A 825 20.98 -12.02 18.58
C VAL A 825 22.30 -11.50 19.12
N HIS A 826 23.00 -12.35 19.86
CA HIS A 826 24.36 -12.08 20.29
C HIS A 826 25.25 -11.66 19.11
N THR A 827 25.58 -10.37 18.91
CA THR A 827 26.70 -9.99 18.03
C THR A 827 27.99 -10.41 18.72
N MET A 828 28.31 -11.69 18.58
CA MET A 828 29.48 -12.31 19.13
C MET A 828 30.45 -12.58 17.98
N THR A 829 31.69 -12.14 18.10
CA THR A 829 32.71 -12.31 17.06
C THR A 829 32.91 -13.81 16.77
N GLY A 830 32.87 -14.24 15.51
CA GLY A 830 33.00 -15.65 15.16
C GLY A 830 34.40 -16.21 15.45
N MET A 831 34.54 -17.52 15.62
CA MET A 831 35.86 -18.15 15.84
C MET A 831 36.39 -18.76 14.53
N LEU A 832 37.57 -18.35 14.10
CA LEU A 832 38.29 -18.96 12.97
C LEU A 832 39.50 -19.75 13.48
N PHE A 833 39.50 -21.04 13.23
CA PHE A 833 40.61 -21.94 13.52
C PHE A 833 41.34 -22.32 12.23
N VAL A 834 42.68 -22.41 12.30
CA VAL A 834 43.50 -22.89 11.19
C VAL A 834 44.29 -24.09 11.68
N ASN A 835 43.88 -25.31 11.32
CA ASN A 835 44.61 -26.52 11.71
C ASN A 835 45.50 -27.07 10.58
N SER A 836 45.43 -26.49 9.40
CA SER A 836 46.20 -26.93 8.24
C SER A 836 47.71 -26.92 8.48
N ALA A 837 48.38 -28.02 8.12
CA ALA A 837 49.83 -28.10 8.05
C ALA A 837 50.38 -27.36 6.83
N LYS A 838 49.57 -27.23 5.77
CA LYS A 838 49.90 -26.65 4.47
C LYS A 838 49.67 -25.13 4.36
N SER A 839 48.87 -24.54 5.25
CA SER A 839 48.55 -23.10 5.18
C SER A 839 49.78 -22.22 5.35
N ASP A 840 49.80 -21.12 4.62
CA ASP A 840 50.71 -19.98 4.84
C ASP A 840 49.93 -18.66 5.01
N PHE A 841 50.62 -17.62 5.48
CA PHE A 841 50.02 -16.32 5.78
C PHE A 841 49.47 -15.59 4.54
N LYS A 842 49.94 -15.93 3.34
CA LYS A 842 49.43 -15.32 2.10
C LYS A 842 48.05 -15.87 1.76
N GLN A 843 47.92 -17.18 1.85
CA GLN A 843 46.63 -17.85 1.70
C GLN A 843 45.66 -17.45 2.82
N LEU A 844 46.16 -17.28 4.04
CA LEU A 844 45.35 -16.77 5.15
C LEU A 844 44.87 -15.33 4.91
N ASN A 845 45.75 -14.43 4.44
CA ASN A 845 45.35 -13.07 4.04
C ASN A 845 44.23 -13.10 2.98
N ARG A 846 44.29 -14.02 2.02
CA ARG A 846 43.23 -14.18 1.01
C ARG A 846 41.92 -14.63 1.63
N LEU A 847 41.94 -15.65 2.49
CA LEU A 847 40.75 -16.13 3.20
C LEU A 847 40.11 -14.99 4.03
N LEU A 848 40.90 -14.21 4.75
CA LEU A 848 40.39 -13.09 5.55
C LEU A 848 39.70 -12.00 4.71
N VAL A 849 40.12 -11.80 3.45
CA VAL A 849 39.42 -10.90 2.51
C VAL A 849 38.04 -11.44 2.13
N TYR A 850 37.89 -12.77 2.01
CA TYR A 850 36.59 -13.41 1.74
C TYR A 850 35.66 -13.45 2.96
N LEU A 851 36.23 -13.49 4.17
CA LEU A 851 35.51 -13.50 5.44
C LEU A 851 35.17 -12.10 5.98
N ARG A 852 35.30 -11.05 5.17
CA ARG A 852 35.02 -9.65 5.54
C ARG A 852 33.61 -9.26 5.10
N ASP A 853 32.97 -8.38 5.88
CA ASP A 853 31.77 -7.66 5.45
C ASP A 853 32.09 -6.66 4.33
N TRP A 854 31.56 -6.90 3.14
CA TRP A 854 31.73 -5.98 2.01
C TRP A 854 30.55 -5.01 1.85
N GLU A 855 29.44 -5.24 2.55
CA GLU A 855 28.18 -4.55 2.35
C GLU A 855 27.93 -3.47 3.41
N TYR A 856 28.29 -3.69 4.69
CA TYR A 856 27.93 -2.77 5.77
C TYR A 856 29.08 -2.17 6.61
N GLY A 857 30.35 -2.64 6.51
CA GLY A 857 31.48 -1.90 7.12
C GLY A 857 32.78 -2.66 7.42
N ASP A 858 33.78 -1.95 7.95
CA ASP A 858 35.12 -2.45 8.32
C ASP A 858 35.17 -3.04 9.74
N PHE A 859 34.19 -3.88 10.11
CA PHE A 859 34.12 -4.46 11.46
C PHE A 859 34.86 -5.80 11.58
N ASP A 860 35.39 -6.09 12.78
CA ASP A 860 36.05 -7.35 13.09
C ASP A 860 35.05 -8.52 13.18
N SER A 861 34.90 -9.31 12.11
CA SER A 861 33.88 -10.38 12.03
C SER A 861 34.33 -11.72 12.64
N PHE A 862 35.64 -12.00 12.68
CA PHE A 862 36.19 -13.26 13.20
C PHE A 862 37.45 -13.06 14.04
N HIS A 863 37.58 -13.79 15.14
CA HIS A 863 38.83 -14.00 15.88
C HIS A 863 39.61 -15.17 15.30
N LEU A 864 40.84 -14.92 14.85
CA LEU A 864 41.78 -15.99 14.52
C LEU A 864 42.29 -16.64 15.82
N VAL A 865 41.78 -17.82 16.14
CA VAL A 865 42.13 -18.51 17.38
C VAL A 865 43.47 -19.21 17.20
N THR A 866 44.49 -18.70 17.88
CA THR A 866 45.89 -19.14 17.75
C THR A 866 46.40 -19.95 18.94
N THR A 867 45.71 -19.89 20.08
CA THR A 867 46.11 -20.57 21.32
C THR A 867 45.06 -21.59 21.75
N LYS A 868 45.42 -22.47 22.70
CA LYS A 868 44.52 -23.46 23.32
C LYS A 868 44.06 -23.05 24.73
N GLN A 869 44.39 -21.84 25.18
CA GLN A 869 43.95 -21.33 26.48
C GLN A 869 42.73 -20.43 26.27
N PRO A 870 41.56 -20.71 26.88
CA PRO A 870 40.37 -19.86 26.77
C PRO A 870 40.57 -18.43 27.27
N GLU A 871 41.48 -18.23 28.24
CA GLU A 871 41.73 -16.91 28.83
C GLU A 871 42.32 -15.88 27.85
N ASP A 872 42.96 -16.36 26.77
CA ASP A 872 43.57 -15.53 25.72
C ASP A 872 42.52 -14.94 24.75
N LEU A 873 41.23 -15.31 24.88
CA LEU A 873 40.12 -14.76 24.07
C LEU A 873 39.41 -13.56 24.73
N ASN A 874 39.85 -13.10 25.90
CA ASN A 874 39.26 -11.94 26.59
C ASN A 874 39.75 -10.62 26.00
N GLU A 875 38.86 -9.62 25.86
CA GLU A 875 39.28 -8.25 25.53
C GLU A 875 40.32 -7.72 26.54
N PRO A 876 41.40 -7.07 26.09
CA PRO A 876 42.34 -6.42 27.00
C PRO A 876 41.65 -5.22 27.68
N GLY A 877 41.65 -5.22 29.02
CA GLY A 877 41.40 -4.00 29.79
C GLY A 877 42.48 -2.95 29.48
N GLU A 878 42.11 -1.66 29.52
CA GLU A 878 42.95 -0.50 29.17
C GLU A 878 44.46 -0.71 29.46
N GLY A 879 45.27 -0.90 28.41
CA GLY A 879 46.72 -0.74 28.48
C GLY A 879 47.61 -1.98 28.44
N PHE A 880 47.19 -3.11 27.87
CA PHE A 880 48.08 -4.24 27.56
C PHE A 880 48.02 -4.63 26.08
N GLU A 881 49.12 -4.44 25.34
CA GLU A 881 49.35 -5.12 24.06
C GLU A 881 49.77 -6.57 24.37
N HIS A 882 48.91 -7.56 24.11
CA HIS A 882 49.33 -8.96 24.18
C HIS A 882 50.18 -9.29 22.93
N PRO A 883 51.32 -9.98 23.04
CA PRO A 883 52.23 -10.23 21.91
C PRO A 883 51.67 -11.23 20.86
N HIS A 884 50.39 -11.60 20.96
CA HIS A 884 49.72 -12.59 20.12
C HIS A 884 48.39 -12.10 19.54
N ASP A 885 48.01 -10.83 19.78
CA ASP A 885 46.83 -10.21 19.19
C ASP A 885 47.13 -9.81 17.75
N VAL A 886 46.85 -10.73 16.83
CA VAL A 886 46.71 -10.37 15.43
C VAL A 886 45.27 -9.88 15.28
N GLU A 887 45.04 -8.56 15.28
CA GLU A 887 43.73 -7.97 14.95
C GLU A 887 43.29 -8.46 13.53
N PRO A 888 42.26 -9.33 13.40
CA PRO A 888 42.18 -10.24 12.26
C PRO A 888 41.39 -9.75 11.04
N THR A 889 40.82 -8.54 10.98
CA THR A 889 40.11 -8.10 9.75
C THR A 889 40.86 -7.14 8.85
N ARG A 890 42.11 -6.82 9.19
CA ARG A 890 43.01 -6.16 8.23
C ARG A 890 43.89 -7.20 7.57
N ALA A 891 43.41 -7.78 6.46
CA ALA A 891 44.26 -8.55 5.57
C ALA A 891 45.56 -7.77 5.28
N GLY A 892 46.72 -8.40 5.50
CA GLY A 892 47.99 -7.69 5.53
C GLY A 892 49.09 -8.30 6.42
N LEU A 893 48.91 -9.52 6.93
CA LEU A 893 49.91 -10.25 7.70
C LEU A 893 51.24 -10.30 6.93
N ASP A 894 52.35 -10.10 7.64
CA ASP A 894 53.70 -10.14 7.09
C ASP A 894 54.39 -11.51 7.26
N ALA A 895 53.86 -12.36 8.15
CA ALA A 895 54.36 -13.70 8.44
C ALA A 895 53.26 -14.59 9.05
N ASP A 896 53.51 -15.90 9.13
CA ASP A 896 52.59 -16.85 9.79
C ASP A 896 52.44 -16.50 11.28
N PRO A 897 51.19 -16.33 11.78
CA PRO A 897 50.99 -16.15 13.21
C PRO A 897 51.36 -17.43 13.97
N PRO A 898 51.85 -17.33 15.22
CA PRO A 898 51.97 -18.48 16.09
C PRO A 898 50.63 -19.20 16.15
N ASN A 899 50.60 -20.52 15.91
CA ASN A 899 49.33 -21.24 15.79
C ASN A 899 49.43 -22.63 16.42
N ALA A 900 48.85 -22.77 17.61
CA ALA A 900 48.81 -24.02 18.38
C ALA A 900 47.82 -25.06 17.82
N TRP A 901 47.01 -24.70 16.82
CA TRP A 901 46.02 -25.58 16.18
C TRP A 901 46.59 -26.37 15.01
N LYS A 902 47.80 -26.07 14.54
CA LYS A 902 48.44 -26.77 13.43
C LYS A 902 48.54 -28.28 13.72
N GLY A 903 47.86 -29.09 12.91
CA GLY A 903 47.78 -30.55 13.06
C GLY A 903 46.75 -31.06 14.07
N ALA A 904 45.92 -30.20 14.67
CA ALA A 904 44.82 -30.60 15.54
C ALA A 904 43.65 -31.20 14.73
N SER A 905 42.92 -32.14 15.33
CA SER A 905 41.69 -32.68 14.73
C SER A 905 40.51 -31.73 14.89
N ILE A 906 39.45 -31.90 14.10
CA ILE A 906 38.20 -31.15 14.27
C ILE A 906 37.57 -31.38 15.65
N THR A 907 37.70 -32.60 16.19
CA THR A 907 37.25 -32.94 17.54
C THR A 907 37.99 -32.12 18.61
N ASP A 908 39.30 -31.89 18.46
CA ASP A 908 40.05 -31.04 19.39
C ASP A 908 39.54 -29.58 19.38
N VAL A 909 39.08 -29.09 18.22
CA VAL A 909 38.50 -27.75 18.05
C VAL A 909 37.14 -27.67 18.74
N GLU A 910 36.27 -28.64 18.51
CA GLU A 910 34.94 -28.70 19.11
C GLU A 910 34.99 -28.85 20.64
N GLU A 911 35.89 -29.69 21.17
CA GLU A 911 36.11 -29.81 22.61
C GLU A 911 36.56 -28.49 23.24
N TYR A 912 37.30 -27.68 22.48
CA TYR A 912 37.69 -26.34 22.93
C TYR A 912 36.53 -25.35 22.83
N VAL A 913 35.76 -25.33 21.73
CA VAL A 913 34.55 -24.50 21.61
C VAL A 913 33.58 -24.79 22.76
N LEU A 914 33.35 -26.06 23.11
CA LEU A 914 32.53 -26.44 24.26
C LEU A 914 33.14 -26.00 25.59
N ARG A 915 34.46 -26.00 25.73
CA ARG A 915 35.14 -25.53 26.94
C ARG A 915 34.99 -24.02 27.12
N VAL A 916 35.20 -23.27 26.05
CA VAL A 916 34.99 -21.81 26.00
C VAL A 916 33.53 -21.48 26.31
N ALA A 917 32.57 -22.21 25.74
CA ALA A 917 31.15 -22.03 26.00
C ALA A 917 30.74 -22.26 27.47
N ASN A 918 31.48 -23.09 28.20
CA ASN A 918 31.22 -23.43 29.61
C ASN A 918 32.07 -22.61 30.59
N ASP A 919 32.96 -21.75 30.09
CA ASP A 919 33.83 -20.90 30.91
C ASP A 919 33.13 -19.55 31.20
N PRO A 920 33.04 -19.09 32.46
CA PRO A 920 32.52 -17.76 32.78
C PRO A 920 33.41 -16.57 32.34
N GLY A 921 34.61 -16.82 31.80
CA GLY A 921 35.62 -15.83 31.42
C GLY A 921 35.37 -15.04 30.13
N PRO A 922 35.23 -15.67 28.94
CA PRO A 922 35.20 -14.96 27.66
C PRO A 922 33.85 -14.30 27.37
N LYS A 923 33.83 -12.96 27.35
CA LYS A 923 32.68 -12.16 26.90
C LYS A 923 32.92 -11.72 25.45
N GLY A 924 31.98 -12.01 24.54
CA GLY A 924 31.96 -11.41 23.20
C GLY A 924 32.34 -12.33 22.02
N VAL A 925 32.58 -13.63 22.21
CA VAL A 925 32.94 -14.58 21.14
C VAL A 925 31.86 -15.63 20.92
N ASN A 926 31.52 -15.92 19.65
CA ASN A 926 30.41 -16.82 19.34
C ASN A 926 30.90 -18.26 19.49
N THR A 927 30.34 -18.97 20.48
CA THR A 927 30.66 -20.38 20.76
C THR A 927 29.61 -21.35 20.23
N SER A 928 28.59 -20.84 19.56
CA SER A 928 27.59 -21.63 18.84
C SER A 928 28.04 -22.00 17.43
N ILE A 929 28.86 -21.17 16.78
CA ILE A 929 29.35 -21.40 15.42
C ILE A 929 30.86 -21.18 15.34
N TYR A 930 31.58 -22.04 14.64
CA TYR A 930 33.00 -21.86 14.33
C TYR A 930 33.32 -22.13 12.86
N LEU A 931 34.42 -21.56 12.39
CA LEU A 931 35.05 -21.87 11.12
C LEU A 931 36.35 -22.61 11.34
N LEU A 932 36.60 -23.64 10.54
CA LEU A 932 37.84 -24.40 10.56
C LEU A 932 38.41 -24.50 9.14
N TRP A 933 39.67 -24.06 9.00
CA TRP A 933 40.42 -24.15 7.76
C TRP A 933 41.51 -25.23 7.85
N ASP A 934 41.27 -26.33 7.14
CA ASP A 934 42.09 -27.55 7.15
C ASP A 934 42.85 -27.77 5.84
N ASP A 935 43.69 -28.82 5.79
CA ASP A 935 44.52 -29.11 4.61
C ASP A 935 43.70 -29.28 3.33
N ARG A 936 42.48 -29.83 3.45
CA ARG A 936 41.55 -29.94 2.32
C ARG A 936 41.00 -28.57 1.93
N GLY A 937 40.67 -27.72 2.91
CA GLY A 937 40.23 -26.35 2.67
C GLY A 937 41.28 -25.46 2.00
N VAL A 938 42.58 -25.72 2.25
CA VAL A 938 43.68 -25.09 1.51
C VAL A 938 43.68 -25.50 0.04
N ASP A 939 43.53 -26.80 -0.24
CA ASP A 939 43.56 -27.31 -1.61
C ASP A 939 42.29 -26.94 -2.42
N GLU A 940 41.13 -26.87 -1.76
CA GLU A 940 39.82 -26.68 -2.39
C GLU A 940 39.24 -25.25 -2.31
N LEU A 941 39.93 -24.31 -1.64
CA LEU A 941 39.40 -22.96 -1.35
C LEU A 941 38.05 -23.00 -0.62
N SER A 942 37.98 -23.84 0.41
CA SER A 942 36.80 -24.04 1.25
C SER A 942 37.14 -23.94 2.73
N VAL A 943 36.10 -23.78 3.55
CA VAL A 943 36.18 -23.84 5.02
C VAL A 943 35.08 -24.76 5.54
N ILE A 944 35.33 -25.35 6.70
CA ILE A 944 34.29 -26.08 7.42
C ILE A 944 33.59 -25.07 8.33
N ILE A 945 32.27 -25.00 8.25
CA ILE A 945 31.43 -24.34 9.24
C ILE A 945 30.87 -25.43 10.16
N GLY A 946 31.07 -25.25 11.46
CA GLY A 946 30.49 -26.10 12.48
C GLY A 946 29.54 -25.30 13.37
N GLU A 947 28.31 -25.77 13.51
CA GLU A 947 27.29 -25.16 14.36
C GLU A 947 26.88 -26.14 15.47
N ARG A 948 26.81 -25.67 16.71
CA ARG A 948 26.26 -26.42 17.83
C ARG A 948 24.77 -26.61 17.61
N ARG A 949 24.33 -27.86 17.63
CA ARG A 949 22.93 -28.19 17.41
C ARG A 949 22.07 -27.63 18.54
N PHE A 950 20.99 -26.96 18.17
CA PHE A 950 19.95 -26.50 19.08
C PHE A 950 18.91 -27.60 19.34
N ASP A 951 18.46 -27.74 20.59
CA ASP A 951 17.39 -28.67 20.97
C ASP A 951 16.10 -27.89 21.30
N ASP A 952 15.12 -27.97 20.39
CA ASP A 952 13.83 -27.28 20.48
C ASP A 952 13.02 -27.65 21.73
N GLU A 953 13.20 -28.84 22.29
CA GLU A 953 12.45 -29.27 23.49
C GLU A 953 13.02 -28.66 24.78
N SER A 954 14.34 -28.43 24.82
CA SER A 954 15.03 -27.92 26.01
C SER A 954 15.44 -26.44 25.92
N ASP A 955 15.30 -25.82 24.74
CA ASP A 955 15.65 -24.41 24.48
C ASP A 955 17.14 -24.13 24.76
N GLN A 956 18.01 -25.10 24.46
CA GLN A 956 19.45 -25.04 24.75
C GLN A 956 20.31 -25.60 23.61
N LEU A 957 21.52 -25.05 23.45
CA LEU A 957 22.56 -25.61 22.59
C LEU A 957 23.11 -26.90 23.20
N THR A 958 23.12 -27.96 22.39
CA THR A 958 23.66 -29.27 22.78
C THR A 958 25.19 -29.30 22.68
N ASN A 959 25.77 -30.47 22.99
CA ASN A 959 27.20 -30.76 22.76
C ASN A 959 27.44 -31.43 21.40
N GLU A 960 26.41 -31.56 20.55
CA GLU A 960 26.54 -32.07 19.18
C GLU A 960 26.75 -30.93 18.20
N PHE A 961 27.46 -31.21 17.10
CA PHE A 961 27.69 -30.24 16.03
C PHE A 961 27.10 -30.73 14.70
N ASN A 962 26.57 -29.79 13.93
CA ASN A 962 26.32 -29.88 12.51
C ASN A 962 27.53 -29.34 11.77
N ARG A 963 27.94 -30.00 10.67
CA ARG A 963 29.15 -29.64 9.93
C ARG A 963 28.89 -29.60 8.44
N VAL A 964 29.42 -28.59 7.78
CA VAL A 964 29.36 -28.49 6.32
C VAL A 964 30.62 -27.82 5.81
N ARG A 965 31.08 -28.24 4.63
CA ARG A 965 32.20 -27.61 3.93
C ARG A 965 31.65 -26.68 2.87
N CYS A 966 31.85 -25.38 3.04
CA CYS A 966 31.39 -24.36 2.10
C CYS A 966 32.57 -23.66 1.40
N PRO A 967 32.39 -23.18 0.16
CA PRO A 967 33.37 -22.33 -0.52
C PRO A 967 33.62 -21.01 0.22
N TRP A 968 34.84 -20.45 0.11
CA TRP A 968 35.21 -19.20 0.80
C TRP A 968 34.29 -18.01 0.50
N ASP A 969 33.77 -17.90 -0.73
CA ASP A 969 32.92 -16.79 -1.16
C ASP A 969 31.50 -16.84 -0.60
N CYS A 970 31.09 -17.98 -0.02
CA CYS A 970 29.80 -18.17 0.63
C CYS A 970 29.91 -18.24 2.16
N ALA A 971 31.12 -18.52 2.68
CA ALA A 971 31.35 -18.79 4.10
C ALA A 971 30.93 -17.63 5.04
N TYR A 972 31.19 -16.38 4.64
CA TYR A 972 30.81 -15.20 5.43
C TYR A 972 29.29 -15.05 5.53
N SER A 973 28.58 -15.04 4.39
CA SER A 973 27.13 -14.91 4.36
C SER A 973 26.45 -16.06 5.09
N MET A 974 26.93 -17.31 4.90
CA MET A 974 26.41 -18.45 5.64
C MET A 974 26.61 -18.28 7.16
N TRP A 975 27.81 -17.87 7.60
CA TRP A 975 28.05 -17.61 9.02
C TRP A 975 27.12 -16.53 9.58
N CYS A 976 26.98 -15.38 8.90
CA CYS A 976 26.11 -14.30 9.36
C CYS A 976 24.65 -14.75 9.51
N ASN A 977 24.13 -15.47 8.53
CA ASN A 977 22.76 -15.93 8.54
C ASN A 977 22.48 -16.96 9.64
N LEU A 978 23.45 -17.84 9.93
CA LEU A 978 23.37 -18.76 11.08
C LEU A 978 23.48 -18.01 12.41
N ASP A 979 24.39 -17.03 12.51
CA ASP A 979 24.62 -16.23 13.72
C ASP A 979 23.36 -15.45 14.14
N ILE A 980 22.65 -14.87 13.16
CA ILE A 980 21.41 -14.11 13.40
C ILE A 980 20.13 -14.95 13.34
N ALA A 981 20.26 -16.27 13.15
CA ALA A 981 19.15 -17.20 12.93
C ALA A 981 18.17 -16.73 11.84
N ASN A 982 18.70 -16.17 10.74
CA ASN A 982 17.92 -15.78 9.56
C ASN A 982 17.59 -16.99 8.67
N MET A 983 18.46 -18.00 8.66
CA MET A 983 18.29 -19.28 7.96
C MET A 983 18.80 -20.42 8.86
N ASP A 984 18.21 -21.61 8.71
CA ASP A 984 18.63 -22.80 9.45
C ASP A 984 19.83 -23.48 8.75
N PHE A 985 20.62 -24.28 9.48
CA PHE A 985 21.80 -24.97 8.92
C PHE A 985 21.46 -25.85 7.73
N GLU A 986 20.30 -26.50 7.76
CA GLU A 986 19.77 -27.34 6.69
C GLU A 986 19.51 -26.58 5.39
N ASP A 987 19.21 -25.28 5.44
CA ASP A 987 18.89 -24.47 4.26
C ASP A 987 20.11 -24.28 3.34
N TYR A 988 21.32 -24.47 3.86
CA TYR A 988 22.57 -24.38 3.10
C TYR A 988 23.03 -25.71 2.50
N THR A 989 22.22 -26.76 2.68
CA THR A 989 22.65 -28.14 2.45
C THR A 989 21.74 -28.85 1.46
N ASP A 990 22.29 -29.84 0.77
CA ASP A 990 21.53 -30.71 -0.13
C ASP A 990 20.52 -31.53 0.69
N GLN A 991 19.26 -31.09 0.61
CA GLN A 991 18.15 -31.68 1.35
C GLN A 991 17.83 -33.12 0.91
N ASP A 992 18.28 -33.55 -0.28
CA ASP A 992 18.09 -34.92 -0.76
C ASP A 992 19.11 -35.89 -0.14
N VAL A 993 20.27 -35.39 0.31
CA VAL A 993 21.33 -36.20 0.94
C VAL A 993 21.19 -36.23 2.46
N GLY A 994 20.84 -35.10 3.08
CA GLY A 994 20.62 -34.97 4.52
C GLY A 994 21.89 -35.14 5.38
N ARG A 995 21.70 -35.18 6.70
CA ARG A 995 22.75 -35.34 7.72
C ARG A 995 23.21 -36.80 7.84
N ASP A 996 24.52 -37.03 7.81
CA ASP A 996 25.07 -38.35 8.09
C ASP A 996 25.22 -38.66 9.60
N GLN A 997 25.66 -39.89 9.93
CA GLN A 997 25.77 -40.35 11.32
C GLN A 997 26.87 -39.63 12.13
N ASP A 998 27.82 -39.01 11.43
CA ASP A 998 28.93 -38.26 12.03
C ASP A 998 28.62 -36.75 12.08
N GLY A 999 27.40 -36.35 11.69
CA GLY A 999 26.91 -34.98 11.75
C GLY A 999 27.32 -34.09 10.58
N TRP A 1000 27.74 -34.67 9.46
CA TRP A 1000 28.07 -33.94 8.23
C TRP A 1000 26.87 -33.78 7.31
N TYR A 1001 26.79 -32.60 6.74
CA TYR A 1001 25.90 -32.28 5.63
C TYR A 1001 26.71 -32.03 4.35
N THR A 1002 26.04 -32.20 3.21
CA THR A 1002 26.60 -31.85 1.89
C THR A 1002 26.15 -30.44 1.51
N TYR A 1003 27.08 -29.56 1.14
CA TYR A 1003 26.76 -28.18 0.73
C TYR A 1003 26.07 -28.16 -0.64
N ASP A 1004 24.99 -27.39 -0.79
CA ASP A 1004 24.29 -27.23 -2.07
C ASP A 1004 24.93 -26.11 -2.90
N ILE A 1005 25.67 -26.49 -3.94
CA ILE A 1005 26.43 -25.56 -4.79
C ILE A 1005 25.57 -24.87 -5.85
N GLU A 1006 24.37 -25.39 -6.17
CA GLU A 1006 23.55 -24.90 -7.30
C GLU A 1006 22.49 -23.88 -6.88
N ASN A 1007 22.08 -23.85 -5.60
CA ASN A 1007 20.98 -23.00 -5.12
C ASN A 1007 21.39 -21.76 -4.30
N ILE A 1008 22.68 -21.56 -4.02
CA ILE A 1008 23.16 -20.49 -3.12
C ILE A 1008 24.13 -19.57 -3.88
N PRO A 1009 23.64 -18.47 -4.51
CA PRO A 1009 24.51 -17.52 -5.20
C PRO A 1009 25.30 -16.64 -4.19
N PRO A 1010 26.46 -16.08 -4.60
CA PRO A 1010 27.22 -15.19 -3.75
C PRO A 1010 26.44 -13.89 -3.47
N ASP A 1011 26.22 -13.63 -2.19
CA ASP A 1011 25.30 -12.65 -1.59
C ASP A 1011 25.87 -11.22 -1.55
N ILE A 1012 26.66 -10.81 -2.55
CA ILE A 1012 27.23 -9.45 -2.61
C ILE A 1012 27.05 -8.81 -3.99
N SER A 1013 26.73 -7.51 -3.98
CA SER A 1013 26.53 -6.69 -5.18
C SER A 1013 27.73 -6.70 -6.14
N GLU A 1014 27.50 -6.47 -7.44
CA GLU A 1014 28.59 -6.40 -8.44
C GLU A 1014 29.67 -5.37 -8.07
N GLU A 1015 29.27 -4.26 -7.45
CA GLU A 1015 30.17 -3.23 -6.93
C GLU A 1015 31.07 -3.76 -5.81
N ASN A 1016 30.51 -4.50 -4.86
CA ASN A 1016 31.27 -5.09 -3.76
C ASN A 1016 32.16 -6.25 -4.22
N GLN A 1017 31.73 -7.02 -5.22
CA GLN A 1017 32.59 -8.00 -5.89
C GLN A 1017 33.81 -7.33 -6.53
N GLN A 1018 33.65 -6.14 -7.12
CA GLN A 1018 34.75 -5.36 -7.68
C GLN A 1018 35.71 -4.85 -6.60
N ARG A 1019 35.19 -4.29 -5.50
CA ARG A 1019 36.00 -3.85 -4.36
C ARG A 1019 36.81 -5.00 -3.74
N ARG A 1020 36.21 -6.19 -3.62
CA ARG A 1020 36.88 -7.41 -3.16
C ARG A 1020 38.03 -7.82 -4.08
N ARG A 1021 37.83 -7.77 -5.41
CA ARG A 1021 38.90 -8.03 -6.39
C ARG A 1021 40.06 -7.05 -6.25
N GLU A 1022 39.77 -5.76 -6.10
CA GLU A 1022 40.80 -4.72 -5.95
C GLU A 1022 41.64 -4.88 -4.67
N ALA A 1023 41.02 -5.34 -3.57
CA ALA A 1023 41.72 -5.64 -2.34
C ALA A 1023 42.67 -6.85 -2.48
N LEU A 1024 42.25 -7.91 -3.19
CA LEU A 1024 43.12 -9.05 -3.52
C LEU A 1024 44.29 -8.62 -4.41
N GLU A 1025 44.03 -7.85 -5.47
CA GLU A 1025 45.07 -7.32 -6.37
C GLU A 1025 46.07 -6.41 -5.65
N LYS A 1026 45.62 -5.68 -4.62
CA LYS A 1026 46.51 -4.89 -3.76
C LYS A 1026 47.46 -5.78 -2.97
N LEU A 1027 46.96 -6.82 -2.30
CA LEU A 1027 47.79 -7.75 -1.54
C LEU A 1027 48.77 -8.52 -2.44
N GLU A 1028 48.36 -8.89 -3.65
CA GLU A 1028 49.24 -9.53 -4.63
C GLU A 1028 50.39 -8.60 -5.05
N ARG A 1029 50.10 -7.32 -5.31
CA ARG A 1029 51.14 -6.31 -5.61
C ARG A 1029 52.11 -6.09 -4.46
N GLU A 1030 51.66 -6.23 -3.22
CA GLU A 1030 52.47 -6.13 -2.00
C GLU A 1030 53.22 -7.43 -1.67
N GLY A 1031 52.99 -8.52 -2.42
CA GLY A 1031 53.60 -9.82 -2.19
C GLY A 1031 53.00 -10.60 -1.00
N LYS A 1032 51.81 -10.19 -0.54
CA LYS A 1032 51.11 -10.67 0.67
C LYS A 1032 49.89 -11.57 0.41
N ALA A 1033 49.56 -11.87 -0.84
CA ALA A 1033 48.50 -12.80 -1.27
C ALA A 1033 49.01 -13.85 -2.26
#